data_AF-A0A8S3RKT2-F1
#
_entry.id   AF-A0A8S3RKT2-F1
#
_cell.length_a   1.000
_cell.length_b   1.000
_cell.length_c   1.000
_cell.angle_alpha   90.00
_cell.angle_beta   90.00
_cell.angle_gamma   90.00
#
_symmetry.space_group_name_H-M   'P 1'
#
loop_
_entity.id
_entity.type
_entity.pdbx_description
1 polymer ?
#
loop_
_entity_poly.entity_id
_entity_poly.type
_entity_poly.pdbx_seq_one_letter_code
_entity_poly.pdbx_strand_id
1 'polypeptide(L)'
;MYPKKSLRFIEFIHRTVIQYCLYPQDIVLQLDQRCRLRKIQILSHQYLIATKIEFFVGDVPEDMSPNLENARYTRLGYVSLSDNEKTGFKARELKSVHVDAVGLYLKLNIHKNHINKYNIYNQVGIIAINVIGETLKGPSDFMDPEYYLDPDRKGQLDDLGLDTYNKPDYISPLDDLAFDMYQDPEIAGIIRKLEKKKQEAVLQERFDYAKRLKSAITELQKVGEKLGKYEVEKRQAVENEDYDKAKLKKVQMDEYRLQVYRDLNLADLLETTGSRHPQVIDLEPIRQATPPRLLELTPRSPIQRSPPRTPPPRTPYDERPLPALKSKDTPRELPSTPPPRTSYDERPLPVKPPAVPDEEPEPAETAVGITGEPEPLTEKDLREASAAIDVFGEQLVSKAYSKTWSYREDALLAVFKAGLHLLKMILTEYVPKHKIQKQDTVWAVERSMQNLLHKSGDTAVRNRDDAKNFVLEMARYPEVKPTNCVPHEAVKPMKNSVAPRLGQSRCEIVEMLYKDLGIKTNSGLNIDNMMQFCVAALSHHAGEVRDGSERIIKALYKEDRQAVKDYLPADDDKTRKITLYRQLFEYFDKVDGKPSKADVRKKRSDEETKKQAEIEALQKQLQSLKDMASGKQPVDENLLKADKNKKKNEPPKKSKIINKKPTADDDDTSVYNMDNICIFCGERNESFTEEGLDLHYWKHCPMLKRCTNCKQVVEIATYTDHLLNECEAKNNYSKCNRCTEAIPKSEYDQHVSEKSCNAAKSSSNHCPLCHQNVSSGEDGWKNHLMGKDGCKQNPRRLLSLNKNPSTGGTSKNKPKATGKNKKTPR
;
A
#
# COMPACT_ATOMS: atom_id res chain seq x y z
N MET A 1 2.49 -4.29 42.49
CA MET A 1 3.66 -4.96 41.87
C MET A 1 3.12 -5.89 40.78
N TYR A 2 3.34 -5.61 39.50
CA TYR A 2 2.89 -6.44 38.38
C TYR A 2 3.95 -6.46 37.25
N PRO A 3 4.03 -7.54 36.45
CA PRO A 3 5.27 -7.92 35.79
C PRO A 3 5.59 -7.12 34.52
N LYS A 4 6.88 -6.92 34.28
CA LYS A 4 7.43 -6.19 33.13
C LYS A 4 7.36 -7.06 31.87
N LYS A 5 6.27 -6.96 31.11
CA LYS A 5 6.21 -7.52 29.74
C LYS A 5 6.89 -6.61 28.73
N SER A 6 8.21 -6.76 28.65
CA SER A 6 9.06 -6.38 27.53
C SER A 6 10.33 -7.19 27.72
N LEU A 7 10.57 -8.15 26.82
CA LEU A 7 11.89 -8.76 26.70
C LEU A 7 12.85 -7.63 26.35
N ARG A 8 13.73 -7.31 27.29
CA ARG A 8 14.71 -6.25 27.13
C ARG A 8 15.66 -6.62 25.99
N PHE A 9 16.13 -5.62 25.26
CA PHE A 9 17.36 -5.73 24.49
C PHE A 9 18.44 -6.35 25.40
N ILE A 10 18.83 -7.60 25.13
CA ILE A 10 20.04 -8.18 25.66
C ILE A 10 21.13 -7.83 24.64
N GLU A 11 21.78 -6.69 24.84
CA GLU A 11 23.08 -6.46 24.20
C GLU A 11 24.04 -7.55 24.70
N PHE A 12 24.27 -8.56 23.87
CA PHE A 12 25.35 -9.53 24.08
C PHE A 12 26.69 -8.84 23.82
N ILE A 13 27.14 -7.98 24.75
CA ILE A 13 28.52 -7.49 24.79
C ILE A 13 29.42 -8.60 25.37
N HIS A 14 29.46 -9.73 24.66
CA HIS A 14 30.50 -10.73 24.81
C HIS A 14 31.31 -10.74 23.53
N ARG A 15 32.26 -9.80 23.44
CA ARG A 15 33.25 -9.73 22.36
C ARG A 15 34.29 -10.84 22.54
N THR A 16 33.87 -12.09 22.38
CA THR A 16 34.80 -13.23 22.25
C THR A 16 35.37 -13.18 20.84
N VAL A 17 36.37 -12.30 20.62
CA VAL A 17 37.05 -12.14 19.32
C VAL A 17 38.04 -13.30 19.13
N ILE A 18 37.49 -14.49 18.92
CA ILE A 18 38.25 -15.66 18.51
C ILE A 18 38.56 -15.50 17.03
N GLN A 19 39.83 -15.57 16.66
CA GLN A 19 40.27 -15.66 15.28
C GLN A 19 40.30 -17.14 14.88
N TYR A 20 39.90 -17.47 13.65
CA TYR A 20 39.85 -18.85 13.15
C TYR A 20 38.97 -19.78 13.99
N CYS A 21 37.72 -19.35 14.25
CA CYS A 21 36.73 -20.15 14.96
C CYS A 21 36.53 -21.53 14.30
N LEU A 22 36.49 -22.58 15.11
CA LEU A 22 35.96 -23.88 14.70
C LEU A 22 34.43 -23.77 14.62
N TYR A 23 33.82 -24.32 13.57
CA TYR A 23 32.38 -24.32 13.37
C TYR A 23 31.82 -25.74 13.30
N PRO A 24 30.58 -26.00 13.76
CA PRO A 24 29.60 -25.02 14.21
C PRO A 24 29.84 -24.45 15.62
N GLN A 25 29.23 -23.30 15.89
CA GLN A 25 29.20 -22.62 17.19
C GLN A 25 27.76 -22.56 17.71
N ASP A 26 27.55 -22.87 18.99
CA ASP A 26 26.22 -22.88 19.61
C ASP A 26 25.98 -21.62 20.45
N ILE A 27 24.86 -20.93 20.20
CA ILE A 27 24.31 -19.89 21.08
C ILE A 27 22.99 -20.41 21.64
N VAL A 28 22.81 -20.40 22.96
CA VAL A 28 21.51 -20.73 23.57
C VAL A 28 20.97 -19.52 24.34
N LEU A 29 19.73 -19.17 24.03
CA LEU A 29 18.99 -18.09 24.66
C LEU A 29 17.95 -18.71 25.60
N GLN A 30 18.03 -18.42 26.88
CA GLN A 30 16.98 -18.75 27.85
C GLN A 30 15.91 -17.63 27.84
N LEU A 31 14.64 -18.02 27.70
CA LEU A 31 13.50 -17.13 27.79
C LEU A 31 13.09 -16.97 29.27
N ASP A 32 12.50 -15.82 29.61
CA ASP A 32 12.01 -15.52 30.97
C ASP A 32 10.87 -16.47 31.41
N GLN A 33 10.09 -16.96 30.44
CA GLN A 33 8.96 -17.88 30.64
C GLN A 33 8.84 -18.83 29.44
N ARG A 34 8.09 -19.93 29.60
CA ARG A 34 7.73 -20.85 28.51
C ARG A 34 6.83 -20.11 27.52
N CYS A 35 7.29 -19.99 26.28
CA CYS A 35 6.64 -19.19 25.25
C CYS A 35 6.37 -20.03 23.99
N ARG A 36 5.26 -19.73 23.31
CA ARG A 36 4.98 -20.17 21.94
C ARG A 36 5.66 -19.20 20.98
N LEU A 37 6.81 -19.59 20.44
CA LEU A 37 7.54 -18.83 19.44
C LEU A 37 6.75 -18.79 18.13
N ARG A 38 6.63 -17.60 17.53
CA ARG A 38 5.93 -17.36 16.25
C ARG A 38 6.88 -16.88 15.14
N LYS A 39 7.87 -16.06 15.48
CA LYS A 39 8.84 -15.52 14.51
C LYS A 39 10.18 -15.26 15.17
N ILE A 40 11.26 -15.63 14.49
CA ILE A 40 12.64 -15.34 14.88
C ILE A 40 13.26 -14.50 13.76
N GLN A 41 13.94 -13.41 14.10
CA GLN A 41 14.67 -12.59 13.14
C GLN A 41 16.14 -12.52 13.52
N ILE A 42 17.03 -12.77 12.57
CA ILE A 42 18.48 -12.67 12.74
C ILE A 42 18.99 -11.60 11.79
N LEU A 43 19.76 -10.65 12.32
CA LEU A 43 20.51 -9.69 11.52
C LEU A 43 22.00 -10.02 11.59
N SER A 44 22.59 -10.35 10.44
CA SER A 44 24.03 -10.58 10.31
C SER A 44 24.77 -9.34 9.81
N HIS A 45 26.03 -9.23 10.21
CA HIS A 45 26.95 -8.17 9.81
C HIS A 45 27.28 -8.23 8.32
N GLN A 46 27.46 -7.08 7.68
CA GLN A 46 27.51 -6.94 6.22
C GLN A 46 28.59 -7.77 5.48
N TYR A 47 29.65 -8.21 6.18
CA TYR A 47 30.67 -9.13 5.65
C TYR A 47 31.04 -10.29 6.60
N LEU A 48 30.40 -10.44 7.75
CA LEU A 48 30.66 -11.55 8.70
C LEU A 48 29.44 -12.50 8.74
N ILE A 49 28.95 -12.90 7.57
CA ILE A 49 27.69 -13.64 7.43
C ILE A 49 27.96 -15.14 7.51
N ALA A 50 27.22 -15.87 8.33
CA ALA A 50 27.24 -17.34 8.37
C ALA A 50 26.66 -17.94 7.09
N THR A 51 27.21 -19.04 6.60
CA THR A 51 26.63 -19.82 5.48
C THR A 51 25.24 -20.36 5.82
N LYS A 52 25.05 -20.78 7.08
CA LYS A 52 23.86 -21.46 7.57
C LYS A 52 23.72 -21.29 9.08
N ILE A 53 22.48 -21.18 9.58
CA ILE A 53 22.13 -21.24 11.00
C ILE A 53 21.01 -22.25 11.18
N GLU A 54 21.16 -23.22 12.07
CA GLU A 54 20.08 -24.13 12.49
C GLU A 54 19.40 -23.66 13.78
N PHE A 55 18.12 -23.97 13.91
CA PHE A 55 17.28 -23.57 15.03
C PHE A 55 16.77 -24.80 15.78
N PHE A 56 16.86 -24.74 17.10
CA PHE A 56 16.34 -25.76 18.00
C PHE A 56 15.58 -25.09 19.14
N VAL A 57 14.42 -25.62 19.52
CA VAL A 57 13.72 -25.21 20.74
C VAL A 57 13.93 -26.26 21.81
N GLY A 58 14.42 -25.82 22.96
CA GLY A 58 14.60 -26.64 24.16
C GLY A 58 13.47 -26.41 25.14
N ASP A 59 12.93 -27.50 25.68
CA ASP A 59 11.98 -27.45 26.80
C ASP A 59 12.43 -28.38 27.93
N VAL A 60 12.03 -28.08 29.15
CA VAL A 60 12.44 -28.84 30.35
C VAL A 60 11.22 -29.58 30.91
N PRO A 61 11.30 -30.90 31.16
CA PRO A 61 10.23 -31.64 31.81
C PRO A 61 9.86 -31.05 33.18
N GLU A 62 8.58 -31.08 33.54
CA GLU A 62 8.05 -30.38 34.74
C GLU A 62 8.65 -30.87 36.07
N ASP A 63 9.22 -32.08 36.08
CA ASP A 63 9.92 -32.68 37.23
C ASP A 63 11.38 -32.22 37.44
N MET A 64 11.92 -31.38 36.54
CA MET A 64 13.35 -31.01 36.54
C MET A 64 13.58 -29.50 36.67
N SER A 65 14.70 -29.12 37.29
CA SER A 65 15.12 -27.71 37.35
C SER A 65 15.52 -27.20 35.95
N PRO A 66 15.22 -25.92 35.63
CA PRO A 66 15.53 -25.32 34.33
C PRO A 66 17.02 -25.02 34.18
N ASN A 67 17.78 -26.07 33.87
CA ASN A 67 19.20 -26.04 33.54
C ASN A 67 19.42 -26.42 32.08
N LEU A 68 20.48 -25.87 31.48
CA LEU A 68 20.84 -26.06 30.06
C LEU A 68 21.03 -27.54 29.66
N GLU A 69 21.50 -28.36 30.60
CA GLU A 69 21.75 -29.81 30.45
C GLU A 69 20.47 -30.66 30.52
N ASN A 70 19.43 -30.15 31.19
CA ASN A 70 18.14 -30.84 31.34
C ASN A 70 17.17 -30.55 30.17
N ALA A 71 17.49 -29.56 29.34
CA ALA A 71 16.64 -29.12 28.22
C ALA A 71 16.68 -30.12 27.05
N ARG A 72 15.52 -30.60 26.62
CA ARG A 72 15.37 -31.46 25.45
C ARG A 72 15.17 -30.61 24.20
N TYR A 73 16.19 -30.55 23.35
CA TYR A 73 16.19 -29.74 22.13
C TYR A 73 15.54 -30.46 20.94
N THR A 74 14.48 -29.88 20.40
CA THR A 74 13.82 -30.28 19.15
C THR A 74 14.29 -29.38 18.01
N ARG A 75 14.77 -29.97 16.91
CA ARG A 75 15.23 -29.23 15.72
C ARG A 75 14.04 -28.66 14.95
N LEU A 76 13.98 -27.34 14.81
CA LEU A 76 12.95 -26.64 14.05
C LEU A 76 13.28 -26.56 12.55
N GLY A 77 14.56 -26.54 12.20
CA GLY A 77 15.02 -26.42 10.82
C GLY A 77 16.32 -25.63 10.71
N TYR A 78 16.62 -25.15 9.50
CA TYR A 78 17.78 -24.31 9.25
C TYR A 78 17.45 -23.19 8.25
N VAL A 79 18.30 -22.17 8.23
CA VAL A 79 18.26 -21.11 7.23
C VAL A 79 19.65 -20.86 6.66
N SER A 80 19.73 -20.69 5.35
CA SER A 80 20.92 -20.18 4.66
C SER A 80 20.82 -18.67 4.47
N LEU A 81 21.94 -17.99 4.66
CA LEU A 81 22.07 -16.53 4.50
C LEU A 81 22.90 -16.22 3.25
N SER A 82 22.67 -15.06 2.64
CA SER A 82 23.40 -14.65 1.43
C SER A 82 24.86 -14.27 1.72
N ASP A 83 25.76 -14.53 0.76
CA ASP A 83 27.16 -14.08 0.75
C ASP A 83 27.32 -12.55 0.77
N ASN A 84 26.28 -11.85 0.28
CA ASN A 84 26.18 -10.40 0.15
C ASN A 84 27.16 -9.77 -0.85
N GLU A 85 27.72 -10.56 -1.78
CA GLU A 85 28.63 -10.05 -2.82
C GLU A 85 27.93 -9.01 -3.73
N LYS A 86 26.64 -9.23 -4.01
CA LYS A 86 25.81 -8.38 -4.88
C LYS A 86 25.69 -6.92 -4.41
N THR A 87 25.92 -6.64 -3.12
CA THR A 87 25.90 -5.27 -2.57
C THR A 87 27.30 -4.68 -2.36
N GLY A 88 28.34 -5.41 -2.77
CA GLY A 88 29.73 -5.10 -2.45
C GLY A 88 30.03 -5.21 -0.95
N PHE A 89 29.36 -6.13 -0.25
CA PHE A 89 29.46 -6.35 1.20
C PHE A 89 29.07 -5.12 2.07
N LYS A 90 28.18 -4.25 1.57
CA LYS A 90 27.75 -3.02 2.26
C LYS A 90 26.41 -3.15 2.98
N ALA A 91 25.48 -3.95 2.47
CA ALA A 91 24.17 -4.16 3.11
C ALA A 91 24.27 -5.15 4.28
N ARG A 92 23.41 -5.04 5.30
CA ARG A 92 23.27 -6.07 6.35
C ARG A 92 22.23 -7.10 5.92
N GLU A 93 22.45 -8.36 6.27
CA GLU A 93 21.55 -9.46 5.91
C GLU A 93 20.54 -9.69 7.05
N LEU A 94 19.26 -9.38 6.81
CA LEU A 94 18.16 -9.62 7.74
C LEU A 94 17.36 -10.86 7.29
N LYS A 95 17.35 -11.90 8.13
CA LYS A 95 16.57 -13.11 7.88
C LYS A 95 15.45 -13.25 8.89
N SER A 96 14.21 -13.34 8.42
CA SER A 96 13.04 -13.67 9.24
C SER A 96 12.62 -15.12 8.99
N VAL A 97 12.45 -15.87 10.08
CA VAL A 97 12.00 -17.26 10.09
C VAL A 97 10.69 -17.33 10.88
N HIS A 98 9.63 -17.84 10.26
CA HIS A 98 8.39 -18.14 10.98
C HIS A 98 8.50 -19.55 11.57
N VAL A 99 8.13 -19.70 12.83
CA VAL A 99 8.20 -20.93 13.60
C VAL A 99 6.90 -21.09 14.36
N ASP A 100 6.51 -22.32 14.68
CA ASP A 100 5.43 -22.55 15.64
C ASP A 100 5.87 -23.63 16.63
N ALA A 101 6.46 -23.19 17.74
CA ALA A 101 7.11 -24.09 18.70
C ALA A 101 7.02 -23.53 20.12
N VAL A 102 6.76 -24.40 21.08
CA VAL A 102 6.71 -24.04 22.51
C VAL A 102 8.00 -24.49 23.20
N GLY A 103 8.58 -23.62 24.01
CA GLY A 103 9.68 -24.00 24.91
C GLY A 103 10.22 -22.85 25.76
N LEU A 104 11.27 -23.14 26.52
CA LEU A 104 11.97 -22.21 27.41
C LEU A 104 13.33 -21.76 26.86
N TYR A 105 13.95 -22.56 25.98
CA TYR A 105 15.25 -22.27 25.39
C TYR A 105 15.16 -22.20 23.87
N LEU A 106 15.88 -21.26 23.27
CA LEU A 106 16.13 -21.20 21.82
C LEU A 106 17.62 -21.39 21.59
N LYS A 107 18.01 -22.51 20.97
CA LYS A 107 19.38 -22.82 20.56
C LYS A 107 19.57 -22.54 19.07
N LEU A 108 20.61 -21.77 18.75
CA LEU A 108 21.07 -21.47 17.40
C LEU A 108 22.42 -22.16 17.17
N ASN A 109 22.50 -23.00 16.15
CA ASN A 109 23.74 -23.64 15.71
C ASN A 109 24.27 -22.91 14.47
N ILE A 110 25.37 -22.20 14.61
CA ILE A 110 25.91 -21.27 13.62
C ILE A 110 27.05 -21.95 12.86
N HIS A 111 26.92 -22.11 11.55
CA HIS A 111 27.97 -22.67 10.71
C HIS A 111 28.98 -21.61 10.24
N LYS A 112 30.05 -22.07 9.57
CA LYS A 112 31.14 -21.26 9.01
C LYS A 112 30.66 -20.05 8.21
N ASN A 113 31.43 -18.97 8.22
CA ASN A 113 31.16 -17.77 7.43
C ASN A 113 31.28 -18.01 5.91
N HIS A 114 30.66 -17.12 5.15
CA HIS A 114 31.03 -16.89 3.74
C HIS A 114 32.42 -16.23 3.69
N ILE A 115 33.30 -16.77 2.83
CA ILE A 115 34.66 -16.27 2.65
C ILE A 115 34.60 -15.00 1.79
N ASN A 116 35.23 -13.92 2.25
CA ASN A 116 35.31 -12.67 1.48
C ASN A 116 36.54 -11.84 1.88
N LYS A 117 36.85 -10.82 1.07
CA LYS A 117 38.04 -9.97 1.21
C LYS A 117 38.10 -9.15 2.50
N TYR A 118 36.98 -8.98 3.21
CA TYR A 118 36.87 -8.21 4.45
C TYR A 118 36.83 -9.11 5.70
N ASN A 119 36.72 -10.43 5.55
CA ASN A 119 36.60 -11.42 6.62
C ASN A 119 37.79 -12.40 6.65
N ILE A 120 38.99 -11.85 6.81
CA ILE A 120 40.25 -12.63 6.78
C ILE A 120 40.42 -13.62 7.94
N TYR A 121 39.63 -13.49 9.02
CA TYR A 121 39.74 -14.32 10.23
C TYR A 121 38.68 -15.41 10.35
N ASN A 122 37.86 -15.62 9.31
CA ASN A 122 36.75 -16.56 9.29
C ASN A 122 35.80 -16.40 10.49
N GLN A 123 35.27 -15.19 10.66
CA GLN A 123 34.39 -14.83 11.77
C GLN A 123 32.93 -14.69 11.31
N VAL A 124 32.00 -14.99 12.23
CA VAL A 124 30.57 -14.69 12.06
C VAL A 124 30.19 -13.59 13.04
N GLY A 125 29.51 -12.56 12.54
CA GLY A 125 28.97 -11.45 13.31
C GLY A 125 27.46 -11.43 13.22
N ILE A 126 26.81 -11.74 14.34
CA ILE A 126 25.37 -11.49 14.53
C ILE A 126 25.25 -10.12 15.22
N ILE A 127 24.50 -9.21 14.62
CA ILE A 127 24.25 -7.87 15.17
C ILE A 127 23.09 -7.91 16.15
N ALA A 128 22.00 -8.60 15.81
CA ALA A 128 20.81 -8.70 16.62
C ALA A 128 20.03 -9.98 16.35
N ILE A 129 19.37 -10.48 17.39
CA ILE A 129 18.41 -11.59 17.35
C ILE A 129 17.13 -11.07 17.98
N ASN A 130 16.01 -11.12 17.25
CA ASN A 130 14.68 -10.81 17.75
C ASN A 130 13.85 -12.10 17.83
N VAL A 131 13.15 -12.31 18.94
CA VAL A 131 12.34 -13.51 19.19
C VAL A 131 10.94 -13.06 19.60
N ILE A 132 9.98 -13.31 18.71
CA ILE A 132 8.59 -12.90 18.86
C ILE A 132 7.75 -14.14 19.14
N GLY A 133 6.94 -14.07 20.21
CA GLY A 133 6.09 -15.17 20.64
C GLY A 133 5.20 -14.78 21.82
N GLU A 134 4.29 -15.67 22.17
CA GLU A 134 3.28 -15.48 23.21
C GLU A 134 3.66 -16.26 24.48
N THR A 135 3.56 -15.63 25.65
CA THR A 135 3.74 -16.31 26.94
C THR A 135 2.53 -17.20 27.23
N LEU A 136 2.73 -18.48 27.49
CA LEU A 136 1.64 -19.35 27.93
C LEU A 136 1.26 -19.03 29.37
N LYS A 137 -0.03 -18.82 29.66
CA LYS A 137 -0.51 -18.42 31.00
C LYS A 137 -1.35 -19.52 31.65
N GLY A 138 -0.67 -20.59 32.07
CA GLY A 138 -1.26 -21.62 32.92
C GLY A 138 -2.03 -22.72 32.14
N PRO A 139 -2.67 -23.67 32.86
CA PRO A 139 -3.07 -24.95 32.29
C PRO A 139 -4.30 -24.92 31.35
N SER A 140 -4.94 -23.77 31.15
CA SER A 140 -6.17 -23.63 30.35
C SER A 140 -5.95 -23.76 28.84
N ASP A 141 -4.72 -23.53 28.36
CA ASP A 141 -4.43 -23.40 26.93
C ASP A 141 -4.03 -24.73 26.26
N PHE A 142 -4.22 -25.86 26.97
CA PHE A 142 -3.97 -27.22 26.47
C PHE A 142 -5.19 -27.89 25.80
N MET A 143 -6.28 -27.15 25.54
CA MET A 143 -7.48 -27.72 24.90
C MET A 143 -7.34 -27.85 23.38
N ASP A 144 -7.58 -29.07 22.93
CA ASP A 144 -7.62 -29.61 21.58
C ASP A 144 -8.31 -28.71 20.52
N PRO A 145 -7.73 -28.50 19.31
CA PRO A 145 -8.35 -27.72 18.22
C PRO A 145 -9.73 -28.16 17.70
N GLU A 146 -10.31 -29.25 18.20
CA GLU A 146 -11.52 -29.88 17.65
C GLU A 146 -12.86 -29.36 18.24
N TYR A 147 -12.84 -28.41 19.19
CA TYR A 147 -14.04 -27.97 19.94
C TYR A 147 -14.86 -26.79 19.35
N TYR A 148 -14.64 -26.39 18.09
CA TYR A 148 -15.35 -25.24 17.46
C TYR A 148 -16.26 -25.64 16.28
N LEU A 149 -17.11 -26.66 16.49
CA LEU A 149 -18.17 -27.06 15.55
C LEU A 149 -19.57 -26.98 16.18
N ASP A 150 -20.06 -25.76 16.40
CA ASP A 150 -21.49 -25.50 16.63
C ASP A 150 -21.94 -24.24 15.85
N PRO A 151 -22.78 -24.35 14.80
CA PRO A 151 -23.16 -23.22 13.94
C PRO A 151 -24.10 -22.18 14.59
N ASP A 152 -24.88 -22.56 15.60
CA ASP A 152 -26.12 -21.84 15.97
C ASP A 152 -25.96 -20.68 16.97
N ARG A 153 -24.73 -20.28 17.31
CA ARG A 153 -24.46 -19.13 18.22
C ARG A 153 -23.82 -17.90 17.55
N LYS A 154 -23.73 -17.87 16.22
CA LYS A 154 -23.07 -16.78 15.48
C LYS A 154 -23.88 -15.49 15.31
N GLY A 155 -25.11 -15.41 15.83
CA GLY A 155 -26.07 -14.36 15.45
C GLY A 155 -26.11 -13.09 16.31
N GLN A 156 -25.24 -12.89 17.31
CA GLN A 156 -25.47 -11.81 18.30
C GLN A 156 -24.21 -11.18 18.94
N LEU A 157 -23.10 -11.08 18.21
CA LEU A 157 -21.86 -10.39 18.65
C LEU A 157 -21.20 -9.49 17.58
N ASP A 158 -21.85 -9.28 16.43
CA ASP A 158 -21.24 -8.68 15.22
C ASP A 158 -21.20 -7.13 15.18
N ASP A 159 -21.56 -6.40 16.25
CA ASP A 159 -21.76 -4.92 16.22
C ASP A 159 -20.79 -4.09 17.09
N LEU A 160 -19.62 -4.61 17.51
CA LEU A 160 -18.62 -3.84 18.27
C LEU A 160 -17.14 -4.07 17.88
N GLY A 161 -16.84 -4.26 16.60
CA GLY A 161 -15.52 -3.90 16.00
C GLY A 161 -14.21 -4.41 16.64
N LEU A 162 -14.23 -5.48 17.46
CA LEU A 162 -13.09 -5.87 18.32
C LEU A 162 -12.26 -7.07 17.79
N ASP A 163 -12.58 -7.59 16.60
CA ASP A 163 -11.97 -8.83 16.05
C ASP A 163 -10.59 -8.68 15.40
N THR A 164 -9.87 -7.57 15.64
CA THR A 164 -8.49 -7.43 15.14
C THR A 164 -7.45 -8.10 16.05
N TYR A 165 -7.81 -8.43 17.30
CA TYR A 165 -6.84 -8.71 18.37
C TYR A 165 -6.88 -10.12 18.98
N ASN A 166 -7.83 -10.97 18.58
CA ASN A 166 -7.88 -12.39 18.96
C ASN A 166 -7.55 -13.34 17.80
N LYS A 167 -6.71 -12.90 16.85
CA LYS A 167 -6.02 -13.81 15.93
C LYS A 167 -4.66 -14.18 16.51
N PRO A 168 -4.36 -15.47 16.76
CA PRO A 168 -3.10 -15.91 17.37
C PRO A 168 -1.86 -15.76 16.45
N ASP A 169 -1.99 -15.06 15.33
CA ASP A 169 -0.96 -14.85 14.30
C ASP A 169 -0.65 -13.36 14.05
N TYR A 170 -1.22 -12.43 14.86
CA TYR A 170 -0.97 -10.99 14.69
C TYR A 170 0.36 -10.55 15.32
N ILE A 171 1.37 -10.31 14.49
CA ILE A 171 2.64 -9.71 14.91
C ILE A 171 2.58 -8.20 14.65
N SER A 172 2.81 -7.38 15.68
CA SER A 172 2.77 -5.92 15.55
C SER A 172 3.92 -5.41 14.68
N PRO A 173 3.70 -4.46 13.76
CA PRO A 173 4.78 -3.76 13.05
C PRO A 173 5.76 -3.01 13.98
N LEU A 174 5.38 -2.78 15.24
CA LEU A 174 6.24 -2.17 16.27
C LEU A 174 7.21 -3.17 16.92
N ASP A 175 7.02 -4.47 16.68
CA ASP A 175 7.86 -5.56 17.21
C ASP A 175 8.86 -6.09 16.15
N ASP A 176 8.88 -5.50 14.94
CA ASP A 176 9.84 -5.87 13.89
C ASP A 176 11.22 -5.25 14.18
N LEU A 177 12.29 -6.04 14.00
CA LEU A 177 13.67 -5.62 14.22
C LEU A 177 14.06 -4.39 13.38
N ALA A 178 13.42 -4.17 12.22
CA ALA A 178 13.62 -2.95 11.43
C ALA A 178 13.16 -1.67 12.17
N PHE A 179 12.12 -1.74 13.00
CA PHE A 179 11.58 -0.59 13.73
C PHE A 179 12.58 -0.04 14.75
N ASP A 180 13.15 -0.91 15.59
CA ASP A 180 14.13 -0.52 16.62
C ASP A 180 15.51 -0.13 16.06
N MET A 181 15.83 -0.47 14.81
CA MET A 181 17.12 -0.14 14.20
C MET A 181 17.16 1.19 13.45
N TYR A 182 16.05 1.59 12.84
CA TYR A 182 15.97 2.79 12.00
C TYR A 182 15.24 3.96 12.67
N GLN A 183 14.70 3.76 13.88
CA GLN A 183 14.12 4.82 14.70
C GLN A 183 14.95 5.09 15.95
N ASP A 184 14.80 6.28 16.51
CA ASP A 184 15.42 6.65 17.78
C ASP A 184 14.89 5.77 18.94
N PRO A 185 15.74 5.14 19.78
CA PRO A 185 15.30 4.21 20.82
C PRO A 185 14.36 4.83 21.87
N GLU A 186 14.51 6.13 22.15
CA GLU A 186 13.66 6.85 23.10
C GLU A 186 12.26 7.06 22.52
N ILE A 187 12.18 7.52 21.26
CA ILE A 187 10.93 7.66 20.51
C ILE A 187 10.22 6.31 20.33
N ALA A 188 10.95 5.25 19.97
CA ALA A 188 10.40 3.89 19.86
C ALA A 188 9.81 3.41 21.22
N GLY A 189 10.46 3.76 22.33
CA GLY A 189 9.95 3.54 23.68
C GLY A 189 8.68 4.34 24.01
N ILE A 190 8.55 5.57 23.52
CA ILE A 190 7.37 6.43 23.68
C ILE A 190 6.20 5.93 22.81
N ILE A 191 6.45 5.57 21.55
CA ILE A 191 5.46 4.99 20.64
C ILE A 191 4.83 3.74 21.26
N ARG A 192 5.65 2.82 21.79
CA ARG A 192 5.15 1.61 22.49
C ARG A 192 4.26 1.94 23.72
N LYS A 193 4.59 2.98 24.48
CA LYS A 193 3.76 3.45 25.61
C LYS A 193 2.42 4.04 25.15
N LEU A 194 2.44 4.85 24.09
CA LEU A 194 1.23 5.47 23.53
C LEU A 194 0.32 4.44 22.87
N GLU A 195 0.88 3.45 22.16
CA GLU A 195 0.10 2.35 21.57
C GLU A 195 -0.61 1.53 22.65
N LYS A 196 0.09 1.19 23.75
CA LYS A 196 -0.52 0.54 24.91
C LYS A 196 -1.63 1.41 25.54
N LYS A 197 -1.40 2.71 25.72
CA LYS A 197 -2.43 3.63 26.20
C LYS A 197 -3.62 3.77 25.25
N LYS A 198 -3.40 3.65 23.93
CA LYS A 198 -4.47 3.66 22.92
C LYS A 198 -5.35 2.42 23.06
N GLN A 199 -4.75 1.25 23.28
CA GLN A 199 -5.46 0.01 23.55
C GLN A 199 -6.27 0.11 24.86
N GLU A 200 -5.67 0.62 25.94
CA GLU A 200 -6.37 0.88 27.21
C GLU A 200 -7.52 1.88 27.03
N ALA A 201 -7.35 2.93 26.22
CA ALA A 201 -8.39 3.91 25.92
C ALA A 201 -9.55 3.33 25.11
N VAL A 202 -9.29 2.43 24.15
CA VAL A 202 -10.32 1.71 23.39
C VAL A 202 -11.12 0.77 24.31
N LEU A 203 -10.43 0.02 25.19
CA LEU A 203 -11.09 -0.85 26.19
C LEU A 203 -11.90 -0.08 27.24
N GLN A 204 -11.61 1.21 27.43
CA GLN A 204 -12.35 2.11 28.32
C GLN A 204 -13.37 2.99 27.58
N GLU A 205 -13.67 2.69 26.31
CA GLU A 205 -14.61 3.43 25.44
C GLU A 205 -14.26 4.93 25.26
N ARG A 206 -13.03 5.34 25.59
CA ARG A 206 -12.53 6.71 25.44
C ARG A 206 -12.07 6.97 24.00
N PHE A 207 -12.98 6.82 23.03
CA PHE A 207 -12.67 6.81 21.60
C PHE A 207 -11.99 8.10 21.10
N ASP A 208 -12.35 9.28 21.62
CA ASP A 208 -11.69 10.54 21.27
C ASP A 208 -10.24 10.62 21.75
N TYR A 209 -9.96 10.08 22.94
CA TYR A 209 -8.60 10.01 23.47
C TYR A 209 -7.78 8.96 22.70
N ALA A 210 -8.36 7.80 22.37
CA ALA A 210 -7.73 6.82 21.48
C ALA A 210 -7.42 7.41 20.08
N LYS A 211 -8.30 8.27 19.55
CA LYS A 211 -8.08 8.98 18.28
C LYS A 211 -6.92 9.99 18.38
N ARG A 212 -6.83 10.77 19.47
CA ARG A 212 -5.68 11.68 19.73
C ARG A 212 -4.37 10.90 19.82
N LEU A 213 -4.36 9.79 20.56
CA LEU A 213 -3.18 8.92 20.68
C LEU A 213 -2.75 8.33 19.32
N LYS A 214 -3.69 7.91 18.47
CA LYS A 214 -3.39 7.43 17.12
C LYS A 214 -2.69 8.49 16.26
N SER A 215 -3.14 9.75 16.30
CA SER A 215 -2.49 10.85 15.58
C SER A 215 -1.06 11.08 16.08
N ALA A 216 -0.88 11.18 17.40
CA ALA A 216 0.43 11.38 18.01
C ALA A 216 1.43 10.25 17.71
N ILE A 217 0.99 8.99 17.69
CA ILE A 217 1.82 7.84 17.27
C ILE A 217 2.29 8.00 15.82
N THR A 218 1.41 8.40 14.92
CA THR A 218 1.73 8.60 13.49
C THR A 218 2.76 9.71 13.29
N GLU A 219 2.67 10.78 14.08
CA GLU A 219 3.61 11.89 14.05
C GLU A 219 4.98 11.53 14.65
N LEU A 220 4.99 10.82 15.79
CA LEU A 220 6.21 10.30 16.39
C LEU A 220 6.95 9.31 15.49
N GLN A 221 6.26 8.51 14.67
CA GLN A 221 6.92 7.65 13.68
C GLN A 221 7.72 8.47 12.66
N LYS A 222 7.12 9.54 12.10
CA LYS A 222 7.80 10.46 11.17
C LYS A 222 9.01 11.14 11.84
N VAL A 223 8.90 11.51 13.11
CA VAL A 223 10.01 12.09 13.89
C VAL A 223 11.10 11.05 14.17
N GLY A 224 10.72 9.82 14.54
CA GLY A 224 11.64 8.72 14.82
C GLY A 224 12.53 8.38 13.63
N GLU A 225 11.96 8.32 12.42
CA GLU A 225 12.72 8.15 11.18
C GLU A 225 13.69 9.32 10.90
N LYS A 226 13.28 10.56 11.18
CA LYS A 226 14.12 11.75 10.95
C LYS A 226 15.27 11.83 11.96
N LEU A 227 15.04 11.49 13.23
CA LEU A 227 16.10 11.35 14.22
C LEU A 227 17.04 10.18 13.89
N GLY A 228 16.51 9.05 13.41
CA GLY A 228 17.31 7.92 12.92
C GLY A 228 18.26 8.32 11.78
N LYS A 229 17.81 9.16 10.84
CA LYS A 229 18.68 9.72 9.79
C LYS A 229 19.81 10.58 10.36
N TYR A 230 19.52 11.45 11.31
CA TYR A 230 20.57 12.26 11.97
C TYR A 230 21.57 11.40 12.78
N GLU A 231 21.11 10.30 13.40
CA GLU A 231 21.99 9.34 14.10
C GLU A 231 22.99 8.67 13.12
N VAL A 232 22.53 8.30 11.91
CA VAL A 232 23.38 7.75 10.85
C VAL A 232 24.35 8.81 10.32
N GLU A 233 23.90 10.03 10.05
CA GLU A 233 24.76 11.13 9.60
C GLU A 233 25.84 11.48 10.65
N LYS A 234 25.47 11.50 11.94
CA LYS A 234 26.39 11.69 13.07
C LYS A 234 27.43 10.57 13.11
N ARG A 235 27.02 9.31 12.93
CA ARG A 235 27.94 8.16 12.91
C ARG A 235 28.91 8.23 11.74
N GLN A 236 28.42 8.58 10.55
CA GLN A 236 29.27 8.79 9.37
C GLN A 236 30.27 9.93 9.56
N ALA A 237 29.87 11.01 10.25
CA ALA A 237 30.78 12.11 10.58
C ALA A 237 31.88 11.65 11.58
N VAL A 238 31.55 10.83 12.57
CA VAL A 238 32.53 10.22 13.48
C VAL A 238 33.48 9.26 12.75
N GLU A 239 32.96 8.42 11.85
CA GLU A 239 33.79 7.51 11.02
C GLU A 239 34.74 8.26 10.07
N ASN A 240 34.37 9.48 9.66
CA ASN A 240 35.18 10.37 8.83
C ASN A 240 36.05 11.34 9.66
N GLU A 241 36.13 11.17 10.98
CA GLU A 241 36.86 12.04 11.93
C GLU A 241 36.42 13.52 11.93
N ASP A 242 35.23 13.82 11.39
CA ASP A 242 34.60 15.15 11.38
C ASP A 242 33.80 15.37 12.67
N TYR A 243 34.54 15.56 13.77
CA TYR A 243 33.98 15.71 15.11
C TYR A 243 33.10 16.96 15.27
N ASP A 244 33.38 18.04 14.54
CA ASP A 244 32.57 19.27 14.58
C ASP A 244 31.20 19.07 13.94
N LYS A 245 31.13 18.39 12.79
CA LYS A 245 29.85 18.00 12.17
C LYS A 245 29.11 16.98 13.01
N ALA A 246 29.79 16.02 13.62
CA ALA A 246 29.18 15.08 14.56
C ALA A 246 28.57 15.81 15.78
N LYS A 247 29.27 16.81 16.32
CA LYS A 247 28.79 17.66 17.43
C LYS A 247 27.57 18.49 17.01
N LEU A 248 27.61 19.12 15.84
CA LEU A 248 26.48 19.88 15.30
C LEU A 248 25.25 18.99 15.10
N LYS A 249 25.43 17.78 14.53
CA LYS A 249 24.35 16.81 14.34
C LYS A 249 23.75 16.34 15.67
N LYS A 250 24.57 16.13 16.70
CA LYS A 250 24.07 15.84 18.06
C LYS A 250 23.18 16.98 18.59
N VAL A 251 23.62 18.23 18.50
CA VAL A 251 22.82 19.40 18.93
C VAL A 251 21.49 19.47 18.15
N GLN A 252 21.52 19.29 16.84
CA GLN A 252 20.32 19.26 15.99
C GLN A 252 19.34 18.14 16.39
N MET A 253 19.83 16.96 16.81
CA MET A 253 18.98 15.89 17.32
C MET A 253 18.33 16.25 18.65
N ASP A 254 19.11 16.78 19.60
CA ASP A 254 18.63 17.12 20.94
C ASP A 254 17.62 18.29 20.90
N GLU A 255 17.88 19.31 20.08
CA GLU A 255 16.93 20.41 19.83
C GLU A 255 15.64 19.92 19.15
N TYR A 256 15.74 19.09 18.12
CA TYR A 256 14.56 18.59 17.39
C TYR A 256 13.71 17.64 18.25
N ARG A 257 14.34 16.80 19.09
CA ARG A 257 13.65 15.99 20.10
C ARG A 257 12.89 16.87 21.08
N LEU A 258 13.54 17.90 21.64
CA LEU A 258 12.93 18.81 22.62
C LEU A 258 11.77 19.61 22.02
N GLN A 259 11.87 20.02 20.76
CA GLN A 259 10.79 20.67 20.02
C GLN A 259 9.58 19.74 19.91
N VAL A 260 9.74 18.53 19.37
CA VAL A 260 8.64 17.56 19.20
C VAL A 260 7.97 17.21 20.54
N TYR A 261 8.75 17.11 21.63
CA TYR A 261 8.20 16.83 22.96
C TYR A 261 7.28 17.95 23.48
N ARG A 262 7.52 19.21 23.07
CA ARG A 262 6.65 20.35 23.35
C ARG A 262 5.45 20.37 22.42
N ASP A 263 5.68 20.23 21.11
CA ASP A 263 4.64 20.35 20.08
C ASP A 263 3.55 19.28 20.25
N LEU A 264 3.93 18.04 20.61
CA LEU A 264 3.00 16.97 20.95
C LEU A 264 2.44 17.02 22.38
N ASN A 265 2.95 17.89 23.25
CA ASN A 265 2.65 17.96 24.68
C ASN A 265 2.60 16.56 25.35
N LEU A 266 3.68 15.78 25.20
CA LEU A 266 3.71 14.36 25.56
C LEU A 266 3.32 14.06 27.02
N ALA A 267 3.51 15.01 27.94
CA ALA A 267 3.15 14.86 29.34
C ALA A 267 1.62 14.71 29.55
N ASP A 268 0.83 15.41 28.72
CA ASP A 268 -0.64 15.40 28.72
C ASP A 268 -1.18 14.17 27.98
N LEU A 269 -0.64 13.84 26.80
CA LEU A 269 -0.94 12.60 26.07
C LEU A 269 -0.65 11.33 26.89
N LEU A 270 0.40 11.35 27.72
CA LEU A 270 0.73 10.24 28.62
C LEU A 270 0.00 10.32 29.97
N GLU A 271 -0.89 11.30 30.20
CA GLU A 271 -1.57 11.62 31.48
C GLU A 271 -0.67 11.45 32.71
N THR A 272 0.57 11.94 32.63
CA THR A 272 1.62 11.65 33.63
C THR A 272 1.30 12.23 35.02
N THR A 273 0.34 13.14 35.10
CA THR A 273 -0.16 13.84 36.29
C THR A 273 -1.57 13.43 36.71
N GLY A 274 -2.10 12.32 36.16
CA GLY A 274 -3.45 11.79 36.44
C GLY A 274 -4.53 12.34 35.49
N SER A 275 -5.56 11.54 35.22
CA SER A 275 -6.58 11.84 34.21
C SER A 275 -7.37 13.13 34.54
N ARG A 276 -7.13 14.20 33.77
CA ARG A 276 -7.85 15.48 33.87
C ARG A 276 -8.99 15.57 32.85
N HIS A 277 -9.91 14.62 32.85
CA HIS A 277 -11.23 14.82 32.24
C HIS A 277 -12.26 13.81 32.74
N PRO A 278 -13.17 14.21 33.64
CA PRO A 278 -14.55 13.76 33.55
C PRO A 278 -15.12 14.34 32.26
N GLN A 279 -15.63 13.49 31.35
CA GLN A 279 -16.55 14.00 30.34
C GLN A 279 -17.95 13.97 30.94
N VAL A 280 -18.47 15.16 31.27
CA VAL A 280 -19.90 15.35 31.50
C VAL A 280 -20.56 15.27 30.12
N ILE A 281 -21.41 14.27 29.92
CA ILE A 281 -22.25 14.16 28.73
C ILE A 281 -23.37 15.19 28.89
N ASP A 282 -23.21 16.35 28.27
CA ASP A 282 -24.26 17.36 28.24
C ASP A 282 -25.23 17.07 27.10
N LEU A 283 -26.47 16.72 27.47
CA LEU A 283 -27.55 16.33 26.56
C LEU A 283 -28.55 17.50 26.38
N GLU A 284 -28.09 18.58 25.74
CA GLU A 284 -28.99 19.65 25.29
C GLU A 284 -29.81 19.19 24.06
N PRO A 285 -31.17 19.15 24.13
CA PRO A 285 -32.00 18.76 23.00
C PRO A 285 -32.21 19.93 22.03
N ILE A 286 -31.72 19.80 20.79
CA ILE A 286 -31.94 20.79 19.73
C ILE A 286 -33.43 20.89 19.38
N ARG A 287 -34.13 21.87 19.96
CA ARG A 287 -35.46 22.29 19.52
C ARG A 287 -35.34 23.26 18.34
N GLN A 288 -35.67 22.79 17.14
CA GLN A 288 -35.84 23.69 15.99
C GLN A 288 -37.18 24.45 16.09
N ALA A 289 -37.12 25.78 15.94
CA ALA A 289 -38.32 26.62 15.91
C ALA A 289 -39.05 26.48 14.56
N THR A 290 -40.37 26.24 14.61
CA THR A 290 -41.23 26.19 13.42
C THR A 290 -41.81 27.58 13.12
N PRO A 291 -41.97 28.00 11.85
CA PRO A 291 -42.60 29.29 11.53
C PRO A 291 -44.10 29.32 11.88
N PRO A 292 -44.72 30.51 12.06
CA PRO A 292 -46.13 30.62 12.43
C PRO A 292 -47.07 30.15 11.32
N ARG A 293 -48.11 29.41 11.69
CA ARG A 293 -49.16 28.94 10.78
C ARG A 293 -50.40 29.83 10.94
N LEU A 294 -50.94 30.36 9.83
CA LEU A 294 -52.22 31.08 9.86
C LEU A 294 -53.37 30.15 10.27
N LEU A 295 -54.34 30.73 10.97
CA LEU A 295 -55.56 30.07 11.47
C LEU A 295 -56.70 30.12 10.43
N GLU A 296 -57.83 29.49 10.81
CA GLU A 296 -59.18 29.46 10.19
C GLU A 296 -59.50 28.20 9.36
N LEU A 297 -60.59 27.44 9.59
CA LEU A 297 -61.70 27.53 10.56
C LEU A 297 -62.19 26.11 10.99
N THR A 298 -62.78 26.01 12.17
CA THR A 298 -63.53 24.85 12.74
C THR A 298 -65.01 24.88 12.26
N PRO A 299 -66.01 24.05 12.70
CA PRO A 299 -66.04 23.06 13.80
C PRO A 299 -66.90 21.77 13.63
N ARG A 300 -66.63 20.73 14.45
CA ARG A 300 -67.51 20.20 15.54
C ARG A 300 -67.07 18.82 16.06
N SER A 301 -66.83 18.74 17.37
CA SER A 301 -66.60 17.51 18.17
C SER A 301 -67.95 16.98 18.73
N PRO A 302 -68.05 15.83 19.46
CA PRO A 302 -67.55 15.77 20.85
C PRO A 302 -67.14 14.38 21.47
N ILE A 303 -66.29 14.44 22.54
CA ILE A 303 -66.35 13.62 23.80
C ILE A 303 -65.92 12.12 23.72
N GLN A 304 -65.15 11.51 24.67
CA GLN A 304 -64.31 12.00 25.79
C GLN A 304 -63.44 10.88 26.45
N ARG A 305 -62.41 11.31 27.20
CA ARG A 305 -61.78 10.68 28.40
C ARG A 305 -60.83 9.48 28.24
N SER A 306 -59.94 9.39 29.23
CA SER A 306 -58.69 8.62 29.32
C SER A 306 -58.52 8.01 30.73
N PRO A 307 -57.32 7.55 31.16
CA PRO A 307 -56.89 6.16 31.32
C PRO A 307 -56.87 5.71 32.81
N PRO A 308 -56.22 4.60 33.26
CA PRO A 308 -54.76 4.65 33.56
C PRO A 308 -53.97 3.31 33.71
N ARG A 309 -52.70 3.44 34.14
CA ARG A 309 -51.89 2.57 35.05
C ARG A 309 -50.88 1.52 34.52
N THR A 310 -49.84 1.36 35.35
CA THR A 310 -48.57 0.60 35.21
C THR A 310 -48.41 -0.38 36.42
N PRO A 311 -47.22 -0.91 36.86
CA PRO A 311 -46.91 -2.35 36.81
C PRO A 311 -46.69 -3.04 38.21
N PRO A 312 -45.64 -3.87 38.48
CA PRO A 312 -45.65 -5.30 38.85
C PRO A 312 -45.36 -5.54 40.37
N PRO A 313 -44.83 -6.68 40.91
CA PRO A 313 -44.53 -8.06 40.41
C PRO A 313 -45.02 -9.21 41.36
N ARG A 314 -44.55 -10.48 41.17
CA ARG A 314 -44.03 -11.42 42.24
C ARG A 314 -43.67 -12.85 41.78
N THR A 315 -42.53 -13.35 42.29
CA THR A 315 -42.09 -14.78 42.46
C THR A 315 -42.73 -15.37 43.75
N PRO A 316 -42.56 -16.65 44.23
CA PRO A 316 -41.37 -17.55 44.13
C PRO A 316 -41.57 -19.11 44.21
N TYR A 317 -40.43 -19.83 44.36
CA TYR A 317 -40.19 -21.23 44.81
C TYR A 317 -40.36 -22.45 43.86
N ASP A 318 -39.21 -22.92 43.35
CA ASP A 318 -38.49 -24.19 43.65
C ASP A 318 -39.11 -25.62 43.50
N GLU A 319 -38.18 -26.59 43.43
CA GLU A 319 -38.27 -28.07 43.46
C GLU A 319 -38.38 -28.90 42.15
N ARG A 320 -37.81 -30.13 42.24
CA ARG A 320 -37.57 -31.17 41.19
C ARG A 320 -38.72 -32.23 41.22
N PRO A 321 -38.63 -33.47 40.66
CA PRO A 321 -37.75 -34.09 39.64
C PRO A 321 -38.52 -34.89 38.53
N LEU A 322 -37.79 -35.67 37.72
CA LEU A 322 -38.23 -36.62 36.67
C LEU A 322 -39.17 -37.77 37.15
N PRO A 323 -39.95 -38.36 36.23
CA PRO A 323 -39.94 -39.82 35.99
C PRO A 323 -39.79 -40.17 34.48
N ALA A 324 -39.03 -41.17 33.99
CA ALA A 324 -38.95 -42.61 34.32
C ALA A 324 -40.17 -43.43 33.80
N LEU A 325 -40.09 -44.68 33.29
CA LEU A 325 -39.01 -45.63 32.94
C LEU A 325 -39.64 -46.88 32.22
N LYS A 326 -38.82 -47.75 31.59
CA LYS A 326 -39.05 -49.21 31.33
C LYS A 326 -40.09 -49.62 30.24
N SER A 327 -39.96 -50.78 29.55
CA SER A 327 -38.85 -51.78 29.41
C SER A 327 -39.17 -52.88 28.37
N LYS A 328 -38.15 -53.72 28.04
CA LYS A 328 -38.19 -55.10 27.48
C LYS A 328 -38.33 -55.26 25.94
N ASP A 329 -37.68 -56.24 25.26
CA ASP A 329 -36.79 -57.36 25.66
C ASP A 329 -35.62 -57.59 24.66
N THR A 330 -34.61 -58.37 25.07
CA THR A 330 -33.41 -58.86 24.32
C THR A 330 -33.64 -60.27 23.71
N PRO A 331 -32.66 -61.06 23.18
CA PRO A 331 -31.28 -60.81 22.68
C PRO A 331 -30.96 -61.42 21.28
N ARG A 332 -29.79 -61.11 20.67
CA ARG A 332 -28.86 -62.14 20.12
C ARG A 332 -27.41 -61.64 19.88
N GLU A 333 -26.48 -62.59 19.96
CA GLU A 333 -25.03 -62.49 20.14
C GLU A 333 -24.18 -62.04 18.93
N LEU A 334 -23.02 -61.46 19.25
CA LEU A 334 -21.76 -61.51 18.48
C LEU A 334 -20.85 -62.62 19.06
N PRO A 335 -19.96 -63.23 18.26
CA PRO A 335 -18.69 -63.71 18.80
C PRO A 335 -17.46 -63.13 18.08
N SER A 336 -16.30 -63.26 18.74
CA SER A 336 -15.08 -62.51 18.44
C SER A 336 -13.81 -63.37 18.55
N THR A 337 -12.80 -63.07 17.71
CA THR A 337 -11.34 -63.35 17.88
C THR A 337 -10.86 -64.84 17.78
N PRO A 338 -9.55 -65.20 17.93
CA PRO A 338 -8.75 -65.89 16.89
C PRO A 338 -8.21 -67.29 17.34
N PRO A 339 -7.39 -68.04 16.55
CA PRO A 339 -5.99 -68.37 16.94
C PRO A 339 -5.00 -68.71 15.74
N PRO A 340 -3.95 -69.59 15.81
CA PRO A 340 -2.55 -69.21 16.09
C PRO A 340 -1.43 -69.78 15.13
N ARG A 341 -0.16 -69.76 15.61
CA ARG A 341 1.17 -70.10 14.99
C ARG A 341 1.38 -71.60 14.59
N THR A 342 2.47 -72.13 13.97
CA THR A 342 3.95 -71.86 13.89
C THR A 342 4.62 -72.58 12.68
N SER A 343 5.85 -72.20 12.23
CA SER A 343 6.92 -73.11 11.71
C SER A 343 8.26 -72.39 11.35
N TYR A 344 9.39 -72.97 11.80
CA TYR A 344 10.87 -72.85 11.56
C TYR A 344 11.41 -72.00 10.35
N ASP A 345 12.65 -71.43 10.30
CA ASP A 345 13.97 -71.94 10.79
C ASP A 345 15.07 -70.85 11.10
N GLU A 346 16.35 -71.25 11.24
CA GLU A 346 17.46 -70.62 12.05
C GLU A 346 18.32 -69.41 11.52
N ARG A 347 19.21 -68.93 12.43
CA ARG A 347 20.34 -67.95 12.33
C ARG A 347 21.58 -68.52 11.55
N PRO A 348 22.72 -67.80 11.27
CA PRO A 348 23.27 -66.57 11.91
C PRO A 348 23.97 -65.50 11.02
N LEU A 349 24.44 -64.41 11.66
CA LEU A 349 25.43 -63.42 11.15
C LEU A 349 26.83 -64.05 11.03
N PRO A 350 27.80 -63.50 10.24
CA PRO A 350 28.77 -62.53 10.81
C PRO A 350 29.55 -61.55 9.88
N VAL A 351 30.14 -60.51 10.50
CA VAL A 351 31.46 -59.84 10.19
C VAL A 351 31.61 -58.76 9.07
N LYS A 352 32.46 -57.78 9.38
CA LYS A 352 33.05 -56.62 8.64
C LYS A 352 34.58 -56.67 8.86
N PRO A 353 35.45 -55.92 8.15
CA PRO A 353 35.56 -55.53 6.74
C PRO A 353 36.93 -56.07 6.18
N PRO A 354 37.78 -55.47 5.27
CA PRO A 354 38.15 -54.03 5.10
C PRO A 354 38.34 -53.49 3.64
N ALA A 355 38.68 -52.19 3.57
CA ALA A 355 39.45 -51.46 2.54
C ALA A 355 38.80 -50.98 1.20
N VAL A 356 38.94 -49.66 0.97
CA VAL A 356 38.93 -48.88 -0.30
C VAL A 356 40.26 -49.08 -1.06
N PRO A 357 40.49 -48.64 -2.33
CA PRO A 357 39.88 -47.53 -3.11
C PRO A 357 39.26 -48.01 -4.47
N ASP A 358 38.69 -47.21 -5.40
CA ASP A 358 39.18 -45.98 -6.06
C ASP A 358 38.07 -45.01 -6.52
N GLU A 359 38.51 -43.82 -6.94
CA GLU A 359 37.72 -42.67 -7.40
C GLU A 359 37.24 -42.81 -8.86
N GLU A 360 36.02 -42.36 -9.16
CA GLU A 360 35.73 -41.65 -10.43
C GLU A 360 34.92 -40.38 -10.14
N PRO A 361 35.15 -39.27 -10.86
CA PRO A 361 34.71 -37.95 -10.43
C PRO A 361 33.28 -37.58 -10.85
N GLU A 362 32.55 -36.92 -9.94
CA GLU A 362 31.36 -36.13 -10.27
C GLU A 362 31.70 -35.06 -11.34
N PRO A 363 30.96 -34.96 -12.46
CA PRO A 363 31.20 -33.92 -13.45
C PRO A 363 30.82 -32.54 -12.89
N ALA A 364 31.77 -31.61 -12.94
CA ALA A 364 31.63 -30.29 -12.35
C ALA A 364 30.43 -29.49 -12.90
N GLU A 365 29.70 -28.82 -12.00
CA GLU A 365 28.64 -27.86 -12.33
C GLU A 365 29.23 -26.67 -13.12
N THR A 366 29.25 -26.82 -14.44
CA THR A 366 29.55 -25.73 -15.37
C THR A 366 28.25 -24.98 -15.65
N ALA A 367 28.11 -23.81 -15.03
CA ALA A 367 27.00 -22.89 -15.31
C ALA A 367 27.14 -22.32 -16.75
N VAL A 368 26.62 -23.06 -17.73
CA VAL A 368 26.68 -22.72 -19.16
C VAL A 368 25.28 -22.82 -19.78
N GLY A 369 24.84 -21.71 -20.37
CA GLY A 369 23.86 -21.71 -21.47
C GLY A 369 22.42 -22.11 -21.15
N ILE A 370 21.49 -21.16 -21.35
CA ILE A 370 20.04 -21.43 -21.43
C ILE A 370 19.72 -22.09 -22.79
N THR A 371 20.21 -23.32 -23.01
CA THR A 371 20.01 -24.10 -24.25
C THR A 371 20.06 -25.64 -24.07
N GLY A 372 20.26 -26.18 -22.85
CA GLY A 372 20.38 -27.63 -22.63
C GLY A 372 19.03 -28.37 -22.53
N GLU A 373 18.97 -29.65 -22.89
CA GLU A 373 17.82 -30.51 -22.60
C GLU A 373 17.64 -30.70 -21.07
N PRO A 374 16.41 -30.92 -20.56
CA PRO A 374 16.17 -31.18 -19.15
C PRO A 374 16.87 -32.47 -18.71
N GLU A 375 17.23 -32.54 -17.43
CA GLU A 375 17.76 -33.77 -16.84
C GLU A 375 16.73 -34.93 -16.93
N PRO A 376 17.19 -36.20 -17.08
CA PRO A 376 16.31 -37.34 -17.11
C PRO A 376 15.58 -37.51 -15.76
N LEU A 377 14.33 -37.97 -15.83
CA LEU A 377 13.53 -38.30 -14.66
C LEU A 377 14.18 -39.43 -13.86
N THR A 378 14.16 -39.36 -12.53
CA THR A 378 14.64 -40.49 -11.72
C THR A 378 13.68 -41.68 -11.84
N GLU A 379 14.15 -42.90 -11.56
CA GLU A 379 13.29 -44.09 -11.63
C GLU A 379 12.07 -44.00 -10.69
N LYS A 380 12.19 -43.22 -9.60
CA LYS A 380 11.08 -42.89 -8.73
C LYS A 380 10.08 -41.96 -9.43
N ASP A 381 10.56 -40.86 -9.99
CA ASP A 381 9.71 -39.86 -10.67
C ASP A 381 9.01 -40.44 -11.90
N LEU A 382 9.68 -41.33 -12.65
CA LEU A 382 9.09 -42.06 -13.78
C LEU A 382 7.88 -42.90 -13.37
N ARG A 383 7.93 -43.57 -12.21
CA ARG A 383 6.80 -44.35 -11.69
C ARG A 383 5.67 -43.44 -11.21
N GLU A 384 6.00 -42.40 -10.44
CA GLU A 384 5.02 -41.44 -9.92
C GLU A 384 4.31 -40.63 -11.03
N ALA A 385 5.04 -40.26 -12.09
CA ALA A 385 4.53 -39.46 -13.19
C ALA A 385 4.04 -40.27 -14.41
N SER A 386 4.03 -41.60 -14.35
CA SER A 386 3.64 -42.52 -15.44
C SER A 386 2.39 -42.08 -16.21
N ALA A 387 1.27 -41.86 -15.53
CA ALA A 387 0.03 -41.40 -16.17
C ALA A 387 0.12 -40.00 -16.81
N ALA A 388 1.03 -39.13 -16.36
CA ALA A 388 1.29 -37.85 -16.99
C ALA A 388 2.22 -37.99 -18.21
N ILE A 389 3.15 -38.96 -18.19
CA ILE A 389 4.02 -39.31 -19.32
C ILE A 389 3.17 -39.88 -20.47
N ASP A 390 2.21 -40.76 -20.17
CA ASP A 390 1.29 -41.33 -21.16
C ASP A 390 0.44 -40.26 -21.89
N VAL A 391 0.11 -39.15 -21.21
CA VAL A 391 -0.77 -38.09 -21.74
C VAL A 391 0.00 -36.93 -22.38
N PHE A 392 1.13 -36.52 -21.79
CA PHE A 392 1.87 -35.30 -22.20
C PHE A 392 3.26 -35.58 -22.78
N GLY A 393 3.73 -36.83 -22.73
CA GLY A 393 5.06 -37.25 -23.18
C GLY A 393 6.17 -36.96 -22.18
N GLU A 394 7.17 -37.85 -22.16
CA GLU A 394 8.28 -37.81 -21.21
C GLU A 394 9.06 -36.49 -21.25
N GLN A 395 9.29 -35.92 -22.45
CA GLN A 395 10.00 -34.65 -22.64
C GLN A 395 9.32 -33.42 -22.00
N LEU A 396 8.00 -33.46 -21.78
CA LEU A 396 7.28 -32.38 -21.11
C LEU A 396 7.30 -32.59 -19.60
N VAL A 397 7.12 -33.85 -19.16
CA VAL A 397 7.18 -34.23 -17.75
C VAL A 397 8.57 -34.02 -17.17
N SER A 398 9.66 -34.33 -17.88
CA SER A 398 11.03 -34.07 -17.43
C SER A 398 11.29 -32.58 -17.22
N LYS A 399 10.77 -31.71 -18.09
CA LYS A 399 10.82 -30.24 -17.87
C LYS A 399 10.04 -29.81 -16.63
N ALA A 400 8.90 -30.45 -16.33
CA ALA A 400 8.11 -30.16 -15.13
C ALA A 400 8.81 -30.60 -13.82
N TYR A 401 9.63 -31.65 -13.87
CA TYR A 401 10.42 -32.16 -12.74
C TYR A 401 11.85 -31.57 -12.65
N SER A 402 12.34 -30.90 -13.70
CA SER A 402 13.68 -30.31 -13.77
C SER A 402 13.97 -29.39 -12.57
N LYS A 403 15.20 -29.42 -12.06
CA LYS A 403 15.73 -28.49 -11.05
C LYS A 403 15.75 -27.05 -11.59
N THR A 404 15.86 -26.86 -12.91
CA THR A 404 15.82 -25.56 -13.58
C THR A 404 14.42 -24.97 -13.56
N TRP A 405 14.23 -23.84 -12.86
CA TRP A 405 12.90 -23.27 -12.63
C TRP A 405 12.17 -22.82 -13.90
N SER A 406 12.90 -22.34 -14.92
CA SER A 406 12.31 -21.89 -16.18
C SER A 406 11.73 -23.05 -17.00
N TYR A 407 12.33 -24.23 -16.95
CA TYR A 407 11.78 -25.43 -17.60
C TYR A 407 10.49 -25.89 -16.91
N ARG A 408 10.39 -25.75 -15.58
CA ARG A 408 9.13 -26.00 -14.87
C ARG A 408 8.04 -24.98 -15.25
N GLU A 409 8.38 -23.70 -15.37
CA GLU A 409 7.43 -22.66 -15.80
C GLU A 409 6.94 -22.92 -17.24
N ASP A 410 7.85 -23.15 -18.18
CA ASP A 410 7.50 -23.43 -19.58
C ASP A 410 6.71 -24.73 -19.74
N ALA A 411 7.01 -25.78 -18.96
CA ALA A 411 6.24 -27.03 -18.96
C ALA A 411 4.81 -26.82 -18.47
N LEU A 412 4.61 -26.12 -17.33
CA LEU A 412 3.29 -25.82 -16.80
C LEU A 412 2.47 -24.93 -17.76
N LEU A 413 3.12 -23.98 -18.44
CA LEU A 413 2.51 -23.16 -19.48
C LEU A 413 2.15 -23.99 -20.72
N ALA A 414 2.97 -24.97 -21.10
CA ALA A 414 2.67 -25.90 -22.19
C ALA A 414 1.48 -26.81 -21.87
N VAL A 415 1.38 -27.37 -20.66
CA VAL A 415 0.19 -28.13 -20.19
C VAL A 415 -1.06 -27.25 -20.27
N PHE A 416 -0.98 -26.01 -19.78
CA PHE A 416 -2.11 -25.09 -19.82
C PHE A 416 -2.56 -24.80 -21.25
N LYS A 417 -1.62 -24.53 -22.17
CA LYS A 417 -1.93 -24.31 -23.60
C LYS A 417 -2.48 -25.55 -24.29
N ALA A 418 -1.99 -26.75 -23.98
CA ALA A 418 -2.56 -28.00 -24.47
C ALA A 418 -4.01 -28.18 -24.00
N GLY A 419 -4.30 -27.86 -22.72
CA GLY A 419 -5.67 -27.86 -22.18
C GLY A 419 -6.60 -26.86 -22.87
N LEU A 420 -6.13 -25.64 -23.15
CA LEU A 420 -6.88 -24.65 -23.93
C LEU A 420 -7.15 -25.13 -25.36
N HIS A 421 -6.14 -25.73 -26.01
CA HIS A 421 -6.28 -26.25 -27.37
C HIS A 421 -7.27 -27.42 -27.45
N LEU A 422 -7.22 -28.34 -26.47
CA LEU A 422 -8.19 -29.44 -26.34
C LEU A 422 -9.61 -28.90 -26.14
N LEU A 423 -9.81 -27.95 -25.22
CA LEU A 423 -11.11 -27.32 -24.97
C LEU A 423 -11.65 -26.61 -26.23
N LYS A 424 -10.78 -25.92 -26.98
CA LYS A 424 -11.13 -25.31 -28.27
C LYS A 424 -11.60 -26.36 -29.27
N MET A 425 -10.81 -27.41 -29.53
CA MET A 425 -11.19 -28.50 -30.45
C MET A 425 -12.52 -29.14 -30.03
N ILE A 426 -12.75 -29.36 -28.74
CA ILE A 426 -14.03 -29.88 -28.23
C ILE A 426 -15.19 -28.94 -28.63
N LEU A 427 -15.06 -27.63 -28.37
CA LEU A 427 -16.13 -26.66 -28.61
C LEU A 427 -16.33 -26.28 -30.09
N THR A 428 -15.27 -26.30 -30.91
CA THR A 428 -15.32 -25.85 -32.31
C THR A 428 -15.39 -26.96 -33.35
N GLU A 429 -14.97 -28.19 -33.01
CA GLU A 429 -14.92 -29.33 -33.94
C GLU A 429 -15.77 -30.50 -33.44
N TYR A 430 -15.55 -30.96 -32.21
CA TYR A 430 -16.24 -32.15 -31.69
C TYR A 430 -17.74 -31.92 -31.47
N VAL A 431 -18.13 -30.84 -30.80
CA VAL A 431 -19.53 -30.49 -30.52
C VAL A 431 -20.35 -30.36 -31.81
N PRO A 432 -19.92 -29.58 -32.84
CA PRO A 432 -20.62 -29.53 -34.13
C PRO A 432 -20.67 -30.87 -34.87
N LYS A 433 -19.55 -31.61 -34.92
CA LYS A 433 -19.43 -32.88 -35.65
C LYS A 433 -20.33 -33.97 -35.09
N HIS A 434 -20.39 -34.08 -33.76
CA HIS A 434 -21.18 -35.11 -33.07
C HIS A 434 -22.59 -34.65 -32.69
N LYS A 435 -22.96 -33.38 -32.99
CA LYS A 435 -24.26 -32.78 -32.67
C LYS A 435 -24.63 -32.94 -31.19
N ILE A 436 -23.65 -32.67 -30.33
CA ILE A 436 -23.79 -32.75 -28.86
C ILE A 436 -24.92 -31.80 -28.42
N GLN A 437 -25.65 -32.16 -27.35
CA GLN A 437 -26.80 -31.35 -26.94
C GLN A 437 -26.34 -29.99 -26.39
N LYS A 438 -27.19 -28.98 -26.52
CA LYS A 438 -26.92 -27.63 -26.02
C LYS A 438 -26.71 -27.62 -24.50
N GLN A 439 -27.39 -28.50 -23.76
CA GLN A 439 -27.24 -28.63 -22.30
C GLN A 439 -25.84 -29.12 -21.92
N ASP A 440 -25.33 -30.17 -22.57
CA ASP A 440 -23.97 -30.68 -22.36
C ASP A 440 -22.91 -29.63 -22.71
N THR A 441 -23.16 -28.88 -23.79
CA THR A 441 -22.29 -27.78 -24.23
C THR A 441 -22.25 -26.64 -23.20
N VAL A 442 -23.41 -26.25 -22.64
CA VAL A 442 -23.48 -25.27 -21.54
C VAL A 442 -22.74 -25.77 -20.31
N TRP A 443 -22.96 -27.02 -19.90
CA TRP A 443 -22.29 -27.62 -18.74
C TRP A 443 -20.76 -27.64 -18.90
N ALA A 444 -20.26 -28.03 -20.07
CA ALA A 444 -18.83 -28.03 -20.37
C ALA A 444 -18.24 -26.61 -20.32
N VAL A 445 -18.97 -25.61 -20.86
CA VAL A 445 -18.54 -24.21 -20.82
C VAL A 445 -18.58 -23.64 -19.40
N GLU A 446 -19.64 -23.84 -18.62
CA GLU A 446 -19.71 -23.36 -17.23
C GLU A 446 -18.57 -23.97 -16.38
N ARG A 447 -18.33 -25.28 -16.51
CA ARG A 447 -17.28 -25.97 -15.73
C ARG A 447 -15.87 -25.53 -16.10
N SER A 448 -15.60 -25.32 -17.39
CA SER A 448 -14.31 -24.80 -17.86
C SER A 448 -14.12 -23.32 -17.56
N MET A 449 -15.17 -22.52 -17.64
CA MET A 449 -15.17 -21.09 -17.31
C MET A 449 -14.79 -20.83 -15.85
N GLN A 450 -15.24 -21.64 -14.89
CA GLN A 450 -14.79 -21.54 -13.49
C GLN A 450 -13.26 -21.68 -13.35
N ASN A 451 -12.66 -22.63 -14.07
CA ASN A 451 -11.21 -22.85 -14.06
C ASN A 451 -10.46 -21.73 -14.80
N LEU A 452 -10.98 -21.25 -15.93
CA LEU A 452 -10.43 -20.12 -16.68
C LEU A 452 -10.46 -18.82 -15.88
N LEU A 453 -11.57 -18.54 -15.18
CA LEU A 453 -11.68 -17.41 -14.27
C LEU A 453 -10.65 -17.52 -13.14
N HIS A 454 -10.49 -18.69 -12.51
CA HIS A 454 -9.45 -18.88 -11.50
C HIS A 454 -8.03 -18.64 -12.07
N LYS A 455 -7.72 -19.18 -13.26
CA LYS A 455 -6.44 -18.97 -13.95
C LYS A 455 -6.23 -17.54 -14.45
N SER A 456 -7.29 -16.75 -14.66
CA SER A 456 -7.15 -15.31 -14.90
C SER A 456 -6.52 -14.56 -13.72
N GLY A 457 -6.51 -15.14 -12.51
CA GLY A 457 -5.85 -14.59 -11.31
C GLY A 457 -4.43 -15.10 -11.02
N ASP A 458 -3.84 -15.91 -11.92
CA ASP A 458 -2.54 -16.57 -11.74
C ASP A 458 -1.37 -15.57 -11.51
N THR A 459 -0.29 -15.99 -10.89
CA THR A 459 0.95 -15.20 -10.75
C THR A 459 1.60 -14.89 -12.10
N ALA A 460 1.63 -15.86 -13.02
CA ALA A 460 2.26 -15.71 -14.32
C ALA A 460 1.41 -14.81 -15.24
N VAL A 461 1.99 -13.71 -15.73
CA VAL A 461 1.30 -12.74 -16.61
C VAL A 461 0.75 -13.42 -17.86
N ARG A 462 1.58 -14.28 -18.49
CA ARG A 462 1.22 -15.04 -19.71
C ARG A 462 -0.04 -15.88 -19.50
N ASN A 463 -0.11 -16.64 -18.40
CA ASN A 463 -1.27 -17.47 -18.08
C ASN A 463 -2.54 -16.64 -17.85
N ARG A 464 -2.43 -15.48 -17.19
CA ARG A 464 -3.59 -14.58 -17.00
C ARG A 464 -4.12 -14.06 -18.34
N ASP A 465 -3.23 -13.60 -19.20
CA ASP A 465 -3.62 -13.01 -20.49
C ASP A 465 -4.13 -14.08 -21.46
N ASP A 466 -3.49 -15.26 -21.53
CA ASP A 466 -4.00 -16.40 -22.31
C ASP A 466 -5.38 -16.86 -21.80
N ALA A 467 -5.61 -16.92 -20.48
CA ALA A 467 -6.93 -17.24 -19.92
C ALA A 467 -8.00 -16.19 -20.27
N LYS A 468 -7.70 -14.89 -20.12
CA LYS A 468 -8.62 -13.79 -20.47
C LYS A 468 -8.96 -13.80 -21.97
N ASN A 469 -7.97 -13.98 -22.82
CA ASN A 469 -8.15 -14.03 -24.27
C ASN A 469 -8.99 -15.25 -24.68
N PHE A 470 -8.75 -16.42 -24.08
CA PHE A 470 -9.52 -17.62 -24.37
C PHE A 470 -10.99 -17.49 -23.97
N VAL A 471 -11.30 -16.83 -22.84
CA VAL A 471 -12.71 -16.55 -22.44
C VAL A 471 -13.43 -15.72 -23.50
N LEU A 472 -12.77 -14.73 -24.10
CA LEU A 472 -13.33 -13.91 -25.17
C LEU A 472 -13.46 -14.67 -26.49
N GLU A 473 -12.51 -15.54 -26.80
CA GLU A 473 -12.61 -16.44 -27.96
C GLU A 473 -13.79 -17.40 -27.81
N MET A 474 -13.94 -18.00 -26.62
CA MET A 474 -15.01 -18.93 -26.28
C MET A 474 -16.40 -18.28 -26.37
N ALA A 475 -16.55 -17.01 -25.98
CA ALA A 475 -17.79 -16.25 -26.13
C ALA A 475 -18.22 -16.02 -27.60
N ARG A 476 -17.29 -16.19 -28.56
CA ARG A 476 -17.54 -15.99 -30.00
C ARG A 476 -17.85 -17.28 -30.77
N TYR A 477 -17.62 -18.47 -30.19
CA TYR A 477 -17.81 -19.73 -30.90
C TYR A 477 -19.28 -19.94 -31.31
N PRO A 478 -19.58 -20.47 -32.53
CA PRO A 478 -20.94 -20.55 -33.06
C PRO A 478 -21.95 -21.30 -32.19
N GLU A 479 -21.52 -22.36 -31.49
CA GLU A 479 -22.38 -23.17 -30.61
C GLU A 479 -22.51 -22.58 -29.19
N VAL A 480 -21.56 -21.73 -28.78
CA VAL A 480 -21.51 -21.15 -27.42
C VAL A 480 -22.18 -19.77 -27.38
N LYS A 481 -21.98 -18.95 -28.41
CA LYS A 481 -22.57 -17.60 -28.49
C LYS A 481 -24.10 -17.58 -28.31
N PRO A 482 -24.90 -18.52 -28.87
CA PRO A 482 -26.37 -18.51 -28.70
C PRO A 482 -26.85 -18.96 -27.32
N THR A 483 -26.00 -19.56 -26.47
CA THR A 483 -26.40 -20.03 -25.13
C THR A 483 -26.22 -18.96 -24.07
N ASN A 484 -25.47 -17.87 -24.37
CA ASN A 484 -25.16 -16.76 -23.46
C ASN A 484 -24.50 -17.17 -22.11
N CYS A 485 -24.02 -18.42 -21.97
CA CYS A 485 -23.48 -18.90 -20.70
C CYS A 485 -22.15 -18.21 -20.30
N VAL A 486 -21.26 -17.88 -21.26
CA VAL A 486 -19.99 -17.20 -20.94
C VAL A 486 -20.22 -15.80 -20.34
N PRO A 487 -21.06 -14.93 -20.94
CA PRO A 487 -21.43 -13.65 -20.31
C PRO A 487 -22.14 -13.82 -18.97
N HIS A 488 -23.09 -14.75 -18.86
CA HIS A 488 -23.81 -15.00 -17.59
C HIS A 488 -22.89 -15.46 -16.46
N GLU A 489 -21.91 -16.33 -16.72
CA GLU A 489 -20.92 -16.77 -15.73
C GLU A 489 -19.97 -15.63 -15.33
N ALA A 490 -19.53 -14.82 -16.30
CA ALA A 490 -18.60 -13.71 -16.05
C ALA A 490 -19.18 -12.68 -15.06
N VAL A 491 -20.45 -12.30 -15.25
CA VAL A 491 -21.15 -11.29 -14.43
C VAL A 491 -21.75 -11.83 -13.12
N LYS A 492 -21.49 -13.09 -12.72
CA LYS A 492 -21.94 -13.58 -11.40
C LYS A 492 -21.33 -12.73 -10.28
N PRO A 493 -22.11 -12.16 -9.34
CA PRO A 493 -21.59 -11.34 -8.25
C PRO A 493 -20.45 -12.00 -7.48
N MET A 494 -19.43 -11.22 -7.13
CA MET A 494 -18.23 -11.71 -6.45
C MET A 494 -18.25 -11.42 -4.96
N LYS A 495 -17.68 -12.32 -4.16
CA LYS A 495 -17.53 -12.12 -2.70
C LYS A 495 -16.41 -11.11 -2.41
N ASN A 496 -16.54 -10.31 -1.36
CA ASN A 496 -15.48 -9.40 -0.89
C ASN A 496 -14.22 -10.14 -0.38
N SER A 497 -14.30 -11.46 -0.19
CA SER A 497 -13.16 -12.31 0.19
C SER A 497 -12.31 -12.81 -1.00
N VAL A 498 -12.58 -12.33 -2.23
CA VAL A 498 -11.83 -12.75 -3.43
C VAL A 498 -10.45 -12.09 -3.47
N ALA A 499 -9.42 -12.85 -3.85
CA ALA A 499 -8.07 -12.29 -3.93
C ALA A 499 -7.99 -11.12 -4.94
N PRO A 500 -7.31 -9.99 -4.63
CA PRO A 500 -7.34 -8.77 -5.44
C PRO A 500 -7.04 -8.95 -6.93
N ARG A 501 -6.04 -9.79 -7.27
CA ARG A 501 -5.66 -10.07 -8.67
C ARG A 501 -6.77 -10.79 -9.44
N LEU A 502 -7.38 -11.80 -8.82
CA LEU A 502 -8.54 -12.50 -9.37
C LEU A 502 -9.73 -11.54 -9.49
N GLY A 503 -9.91 -10.66 -8.51
CA GLY A 503 -10.91 -9.60 -8.54
C GLY A 503 -10.77 -8.69 -9.76
N GLN A 504 -9.56 -8.15 -9.95
CA GLN A 504 -9.22 -7.29 -11.08
C GLN A 504 -9.42 -8.00 -12.42
N SER A 505 -8.91 -9.22 -12.57
CA SER A 505 -9.02 -9.97 -13.82
C SER A 505 -10.48 -10.29 -14.19
N ARG A 506 -11.37 -10.53 -13.21
CA ARG A 506 -12.81 -10.66 -13.47
C ARG A 506 -13.44 -9.36 -13.97
N CYS A 507 -13.08 -8.21 -13.39
CA CYS A 507 -13.51 -6.91 -13.91
C CYS A 507 -12.98 -6.67 -15.33
N GLU A 508 -11.72 -7.00 -15.63
CA GLU A 508 -11.15 -6.89 -16.98
C GLU A 508 -11.93 -7.75 -17.99
N ILE A 509 -12.26 -9.01 -17.66
CA ILE A 509 -13.06 -9.91 -18.51
C ILE A 509 -14.44 -9.32 -18.80
N VAL A 510 -15.15 -8.81 -17.78
CA VAL A 510 -16.47 -8.17 -17.97
C VAL A 510 -16.36 -6.90 -18.80
N GLU A 511 -15.33 -6.07 -18.59
CA GLU A 511 -15.07 -4.87 -19.38
C GLU A 511 -14.78 -5.20 -20.86
N MET A 512 -14.08 -6.30 -21.14
CA MET A 512 -13.78 -6.76 -22.50
C MET A 512 -15.00 -7.41 -23.19
N LEU A 513 -15.76 -8.27 -22.49
CA LEU A 513 -16.99 -8.87 -23.01
C LEU A 513 -18.03 -7.80 -23.36
N TYR A 514 -18.18 -6.77 -22.51
CA TYR A 514 -19.05 -5.63 -22.76
C TYR A 514 -18.66 -4.86 -24.04
N LYS A 515 -17.37 -4.61 -24.26
CA LYS A 515 -16.87 -3.94 -25.47
C LYS A 515 -17.06 -4.75 -26.75
N ASP A 516 -17.03 -6.09 -26.66
CA ASP A 516 -17.09 -6.98 -27.82
C ASP A 516 -18.52 -7.35 -28.22
N LEU A 517 -19.38 -7.65 -27.23
CA LEU A 517 -20.75 -8.12 -27.48
C LEU A 517 -21.80 -7.01 -27.39
N GLY A 518 -21.58 -6.02 -26.51
CA GLY A 518 -22.56 -5.00 -26.15
C GLY A 518 -23.78 -5.55 -25.37
N ILE A 519 -24.70 -4.64 -25.02
CA ILE A 519 -25.93 -4.91 -24.25
C ILE A 519 -27.20 -4.93 -25.12
N LYS A 520 -27.17 -4.28 -26.29
CA LYS A 520 -28.34 -4.09 -27.16
C LYS A 520 -28.63 -5.28 -28.08
N THR A 521 -27.67 -6.18 -28.21
CA THR A 521 -27.81 -7.48 -28.88
C THR A 521 -28.24 -8.52 -27.85
N ASN A 522 -28.78 -9.68 -28.28
CA ASN A 522 -29.15 -10.76 -27.37
C ASN A 522 -27.91 -11.55 -26.87
N SER A 523 -27.01 -10.85 -26.18
CA SER A 523 -25.65 -11.27 -25.80
C SER A 523 -25.53 -11.84 -24.39
N GLY A 524 -26.62 -11.94 -23.63
CA GLY A 524 -26.61 -12.31 -22.21
C GLY A 524 -26.18 -11.19 -21.25
N LEU A 525 -25.57 -10.11 -21.74
CA LEU A 525 -25.27 -8.92 -20.95
C LEU A 525 -26.47 -7.99 -20.92
N ASN A 526 -26.93 -7.63 -19.72
CA ASN A 526 -27.95 -6.61 -19.53
C ASN A 526 -27.54 -5.66 -18.38
N ILE A 527 -28.27 -4.55 -18.20
CA ILE A 527 -27.90 -3.54 -17.20
C ILE A 527 -28.03 -4.11 -15.78
N ASP A 528 -29.06 -4.92 -15.51
CA ASP A 528 -29.30 -5.54 -14.20
C ASP A 528 -28.13 -6.45 -13.77
N ASN A 529 -27.80 -7.46 -14.57
CA ASN A 529 -26.76 -8.43 -14.22
C ASN A 529 -25.35 -7.80 -14.18
N MET A 530 -25.08 -6.81 -15.04
CA MET A 530 -23.83 -6.04 -14.98
C MET A 530 -23.78 -5.09 -13.77
N MET A 531 -24.88 -4.43 -13.40
CA MET A 531 -24.90 -3.55 -12.23
C MET A 531 -24.84 -4.34 -10.91
N GLN A 532 -25.49 -5.50 -10.82
CA GLN A 532 -25.34 -6.41 -9.66
C GLN A 532 -23.88 -6.84 -9.47
N PHE A 533 -23.17 -7.20 -10.55
CA PHE A 533 -21.72 -7.46 -10.52
C PHE A 533 -20.94 -6.23 -10.05
N CYS A 534 -21.21 -5.08 -10.66
CA CYS A 534 -20.47 -3.85 -10.40
C CYS A 534 -20.64 -3.34 -8.97
N VAL A 535 -21.85 -3.37 -8.40
CA VAL A 535 -22.12 -2.97 -7.01
C VAL A 535 -21.38 -3.89 -6.03
N ALA A 536 -21.38 -5.20 -6.27
CA ALA A 536 -20.57 -6.13 -5.49
C ALA A 536 -19.07 -5.81 -5.58
N ALA A 537 -18.56 -5.53 -6.79
CA ALA A 537 -17.16 -5.15 -7.01
C ALA A 537 -16.77 -3.77 -6.44
N LEU A 538 -17.70 -2.81 -6.33
CA LEU A 538 -17.46 -1.52 -5.67
C LEU A 538 -17.25 -1.67 -4.15
N SER A 539 -17.86 -2.69 -3.54
CA SER A 539 -17.69 -3.00 -2.11
C SER A 539 -16.34 -3.67 -1.77
N HIS A 540 -15.55 -3.99 -2.79
CA HIS A 540 -14.32 -4.78 -2.64
C HIS A 540 -13.21 -4.01 -1.88
N HIS A 541 -12.47 -4.69 -1.01
CA HIS A 541 -11.43 -4.08 -0.18
C HIS A 541 -10.24 -3.48 -0.99
N ALA A 542 -9.85 -4.12 -2.09
CA ALA A 542 -8.76 -3.65 -2.96
C ALA A 542 -9.19 -2.56 -3.96
N GLY A 543 -8.32 -1.57 -4.20
CA GLY A 543 -8.62 -0.40 -5.03
C GLY A 543 -8.74 -0.73 -6.51
N GLU A 544 -7.88 -1.58 -7.04
CA GLU A 544 -7.81 -1.95 -8.46
C GLU A 544 -9.11 -2.62 -8.96
N VAL A 545 -9.79 -3.34 -8.06
CA VAL A 545 -11.09 -3.99 -8.31
C VAL A 545 -12.22 -2.94 -8.37
N ARG A 546 -12.21 -1.98 -7.43
CA ARG A 546 -13.17 -0.86 -7.43
C ARG A 546 -13.00 0.03 -8.66
N ASP A 547 -11.77 0.35 -9.03
CA ASP A 547 -11.44 1.10 -10.24
C ASP A 547 -11.88 0.35 -11.52
N GLY A 548 -11.76 -0.99 -11.52
CA GLY A 548 -12.31 -1.85 -12.56
C GLY A 548 -13.84 -1.73 -12.69
N SER A 549 -14.54 -1.83 -11.57
CA SER A 549 -16.00 -1.66 -11.52
C SER A 549 -16.42 -0.24 -11.95
N GLU A 550 -15.74 0.79 -11.46
CA GLU A 550 -16.04 2.19 -11.77
C GLU A 550 -15.94 2.48 -13.28
N ARG A 551 -14.94 1.90 -13.98
CA ARG A 551 -14.85 2.00 -15.46
C ARG A 551 -16.04 1.37 -16.16
N ILE A 552 -16.51 0.21 -15.71
CA ILE A 552 -17.67 -0.47 -16.28
C ILE A 552 -18.93 0.37 -16.06
N ILE A 553 -19.20 0.84 -14.83
CA ILE A 553 -20.35 1.69 -14.52
C ILE A 553 -20.34 2.98 -15.35
N LYS A 554 -19.18 3.63 -15.51
CA LYS A 554 -19.03 4.81 -16.38
C LYS A 554 -19.32 4.53 -17.85
N ALA A 555 -19.15 3.30 -18.31
CA ALA A 555 -19.52 2.88 -19.65
C ALA A 555 -21.02 2.57 -19.76
N LEU A 556 -21.60 1.86 -18.79
CA LEU A 556 -23.04 1.58 -18.69
C LEU A 556 -23.87 2.86 -18.63
N TYR A 557 -23.44 3.85 -17.85
CA TYR A 557 -24.13 5.12 -17.68
C TYR A 557 -24.30 5.92 -18.99
N LYS A 558 -23.47 5.66 -20.01
CA LYS A 558 -23.61 6.27 -21.34
C LYS A 558 -24.72 5.63 -22.17
N GLU A 559 -25.05 4.37 -21.92
CA GLU A 559 -26.09 3.62 -22.61
C GLU A 559 -27.47 3.88 -21.97
N ASP A 560 -27.56 3.74 -20.65
CA ASP A 560 -28.76 4.05 -19.85
C ASP A 560 -28.37 4.75 -18.54
N ARG A 561 -28.91 5.95 -18.36
CA ARG A 561 -28.61 6.81 -17.21
C ARG A 561 -29.48 6.54 -15.99
N GLN A 562 -30.74 6.13 -16.21
CA GLN A 562 -31.70 5.98 -15.12
C GLN A 562 -31.53 4.60 -14.50
N ALA A 563 -31.51 3.55 -15.32
CA ALA A 563 -31.33 2.19 -14.83
C ALA A 563 -30.04 2.05 -14.00
N VAL A 564 -28.93 2.68 -14.41
CA VAL A 564 -27.67 2.68 -13.63
C VAL A 564 -27.77 3.45 -12.30
N LYS A 565 -28.56 4.53 -12.25
CA LYS A 565 -28.79 5.30 -11.01
C LYS A 565 -29.62 4.50 -10.00
N ASP A 566 -30.57 3.69 -10.45
CA ASP A 566 -31.48 2.94 -9.57
C ASP A 566 -30.77 1.84 -8.74
N TYR A 567 -29.60 1.34 -9.19
CA TYR A 567 -28.75 0.40 -8.42
C TYR A 567 -27.72 1.08 -7.50
N LEU A 568 -27.58 2.41 -7.57
CA LEU A 568 -26.61 3.15 -6.77
C LEU A 568 -27.31 3.84 -5.59
N PRO A 569 -26.60 4.09 -4.47
CA PRO A 569 -27.17 4.85 -3.36
C PRO A 569 -27.62 6.25 -3.80
N ALA A 570 -28.62 6.81 -3.13
CA ALA A 570 -29.14 8.15 -3.45
C ALA A 570 -28.04 9.22 -3.47
N ASP A 571 -28.17 10.18 -4.40
CA ASP A 571 -27.21 11.26 -4.67
C ASP A 571 -27.29 12.39 -3.62
N ASP A 572 -27.09 12.02 -2.35
CA ASP A 572 -27.12 12.90 -1.19
C ASP A 572 -25.72 13.39 -0.81
N ASP A 573 -25.65 14.51 -0.09
CA ASP A 573 -24.40 15.03 0.50
C ASP A 573 -23.73 14.07 1.48
N LYS A 574 -24.47 13.09 2.05
CA LYS A 574 -23.88 11.99 2.83
C LYS A 574 -23.11 11.02 1.93
N THR A 575 -23.72 10.59 0.83
CA THR A 575 -23.12 9.68 -0.15
C THR A 575 -21.91 10.32 -0.84
N ARG A 576 -22.00 11.62 -1.20
CA ARG A 576 -20.88 12.40 -1.78
C ARG A 576 -19.72 12.69 -0.81
N LYS A 577 -19.80 12.34 0.49
CA LYS A 577 -18.62 12.33 1.38
C LYS A 577 -17.70 11.14 1.13
N ILE A 578 -18.22 10.04 0.58
CA ILE A 578 -17.43 8.86 0.25
C ILE A 578 -16.73 9.13 -1.09
N THR A 579 -15.39 9.11 -1.11
CA THR A 579 -14.56 9.48 -2.28
C THR A 579 -14.95 8.75 -3.56
N LEU A 580 -15.27 7.45 -3.46
CA LEU A 580 -15.70 6.61 -4.58
C LEU A 580 -16.98 7.13 -5.24
N TYR A 581 -18.05 7.29 -4.45
CA TYR A 581 -19.32 7.81 -4.97
C TYR A 581 -19.22 9.27 -5.40
N ARG A 582 -18.41 10.10 -4.72
CA ARG A 582 -18.11 11.48 -5.15
C ARG A 582 -17.56 11.52 -6.57
N GLN A 583 -16.55 10.70 -6.87
CA GLN A 583 -15.93 10.64 -8.21
C GLN A 583 -16.91 10.13 -9.28
N LEU A 584 -17.77 9.17 -8.92
CA LEU A 584 -18.78 8.61 -9.81
C LEU A 584 -19.91 9.61 -10.12
N PHE A 585 -20.48 10.27 -9.10
CA PHE A 585 -21.52 11.29 -9.31
C PHE A 585 -20.97 12.55 -10.00
N GLU A 586 -19.73 12.98 -9.71
CA GLU A 586 -19.08 14.05 -10.49
C GLU A 586 -18.86 13.66 -11.96
N TYR A 587 -18.70 12.37 -12.27
CA TYR A 587 -18.66 11.90 -13.65
C TYR A 587 -20.05 11.94 -14.30
N PHE A 588 -21.09 11.50 -13.58
CA PHE A 588 -22.47 11.58 -14.06
C PHE A 588 -22.91 13.03 -14.29
N ASP A 589 -22.59 13.97 -13.39
CA ASP A 589 -22.86 15.40 -13.56
C ASP A 589 -22.19 15.95 -14.85
N LYS A 590 -20.95 15.55 -15.14
CA LYS A 590 -20.22 15.91 -16.38
C LYS A 590 -20.88 15.31 -17.64
N VAL A 591 -21.37 14.08 -17.59
CA VAL A 591 -22.07 13.41 -18.71
C VAL A 591 -23.49 13.95 -18.92
N ASP A 592 -24.17 14.35 -17.84
CA ASP A 592 -25.48 15.02 -17.85
C ASP A 592 -25.38 16.50 -18.27
N GLY A 593 -24.17 17.06 -18.39
CA GLY A 593 -23.94 18.47 -18.73
C GLY A 593 -24.33 19.44 -17.61
N LYS A 594 -24.49 18.97 -16.37
CA LYS A 594 -24.79 19.79 -15.21
C LYS A 594 -23.55 20.60 -14.81
N PRO A 595 -23.68 21.89 -14.44
CA PRO A 595 -22.56 22.67 -13.94
C PRO A 595 -22.03 22.03 -12.65
N SER A 596 -20.71 21.89 -12.52
CA SER A 596 -20.08 21.31 -11.34
C SER A 596 -20.45 22.11 -10.09
N LYS A 597 -20.48 21.50 -8.89
CA LYS A 597 -20.58 22.25 -7.62
C LYS A 597 -19.49 23.34 -7.53
N ALA A 598 -18.34 23.16 -8.17
CA ALA A 598 -17.30 24.19 -8.32
C ALA A 598 -17.75 25.37 -9.21
N ASP A 599 -18.39 25.10 -10.36
CA ASP A 599 -18.91 26.13 -11.27
C ASP A 599 -20.10 26.88 -10.65
N VAL A 600 -20.94 26.19 -9.89
CA VAL A 600 -22.06 26.81 -9.13
C VAL A 600 -21.52 27.68 -8.00
N ARG A 601 -20.50 27.23 -7.27
CA ARG A 601 -19.83 28.03 -6.22
C ARG A 601 -19.12 29.25 -6.82
N LYS A 602 -18.47 29.10 -7.97
CA LYS A 602 -17.85 30.19 -8.72
C LYS A 602 -18.88 31.20 -9.23
N LYS A 603 -20.00 30.75 -9.81
CA LYS A 603 -21.10 31.66 -10.20
C LYS A 603 -21.66 32.44 -9.01
N ARG A 604 -21.77 31.82 -7.83
CA ARG A 604 -22.15 32.54 -6.59
C ARG A 604 -21.11 33.59 -6.18
N SER A 605 -19.81 33.28 -6.17
CA SER A 605 -18.78 34.29 -5.86
C SER A 605 -18.72 35.41 -6.90
N ASP A 606 -18.96 35.10 -8.17
CA ASP A 606 -18.98 36.08 -9.27
C ASP A 606 -20.24 36.98 -9.18
N GLU A 607 -21.38 36.47 -8.70
CA GLU A 607 -22.55 37.30 -8.36
C GLU A 607 -22.33 38.16 -7.10
N GLU A 608 -21.69 37.60 -6.07
CA GLU A 608 -21.47 38.26 -4.78
C GLU A 608 -20.45 39.39 -4.90
N THR A 609 -19.35 39.17 -5.62
CA THR A 609 -18.39 40.24 -5.97
C THR A 609 -19.01 41.33 -6.85
N LYS A 610 -19.92 40.97 -7.77
CA LYS A 610 -20.65 41.95 -8.59
C LYS A 610 -21.60 42.82 -7.76
N LYS A 611 -22.32 42.22 -6.80
CA LYS A 611 -23.15 42.95 -5.82
C LYS A 611 -22.32 43.84 -4.91
N GLN A 612 -21.15 43.38 -4.47
CA GLN A 612 -20.24 44.17 -3.65
C GLN A 612 -19.71 45.41 -4.40
N ALA A 613 -19.34 45.26 -5.68
CA ALA A 613 -18.92 46.37 -6.53
C ALA A 613 -20.05 47.39 -6.79
N GLU A 614 -21.30 46.93 -6.88
CA GLU A 614 -22.49 47.78 -7.03
C GLU A 614 -22.76 48.59 -5.75
N ILE A 615 -22.60 47.97 -4.57
CA ILE A 615 -22.68 48.66 -3.27
C ILE A 615 -21.57 49.71 -3.13
N GLU A 616 -20.33 49.40 -3.51
CA GLU A 616 -19.21 50.33 -3.45
C GLU A 616 -19.41 51.54 -4.40
N ALA A 617 -19.96 51.30 -5.60
CA ALA A 617 -20.31 52.36 -6.55
C ALA A 617 -21.39 53.31 -5.98
N LEU A 618 -22.43 52.77 -5.34
CA LEU A 618 -23.48 53.55 -4.68
C LEU A 618 -22.94 54.35 -3.48
N GLN A 619 -22.05 53.76 -2.67
CA GLN A 619 -21.36 54.47 -1.58
C GLN A 619 -20.50 55.62 -2.11
N LYS A 620 -19.83 55.44 -3.25
CA LYS A 620 -19.01 56.49 -3.88
C LYS A 620 -19.86 57.64 -4.46
N GLN A 621 -21.04 57.36 -4.99
CA GLN A 621 -22.01 58.39 -5.38
C GLN A 621 -22.54 59.16 -4.15
N LEU A 622 -22.88 58.46 -3.06
CA LEU A 622 -23.27 59.08 -1.79
C LEU A 622 -22.14 59.95 -1.20
N GLN A 623 -20.88 59.53 -1.31
CA GLN A 623 -19.74 60.33 -0.86
C GLN A 623 -19.57 61.59 -1.72
N SER A 624 -19.65 61.48 -3.05
CA SER A 624 -19.60 62.65 -3.95
C SER A 624 -20.74 63.65 -3.68
N LEU A 625 -21.94 63.18 -3.35
CA LEU A 625 -23.06 64.04 -2.94
C LEU A 625 -22.79 64.76 -1.61
N LYS A 626 -22.15 64.09 -0.64
CA LYS A 626 -21.71 64.72 0.62
C LYS A 626 -20.60 65.74 0.40
N ASP A 627 -19.64 65.43 -0.46
CA ASP A 627 -18.52 66.32 -0.75
C ASP A 627 -19.02 67.60 -1.44
N MET A 628 -19.97 67.50 -2.38
CA MET A 628 -20.67 68.65 -2.97
C MET A 628 -21.48 69.46 -1.94
N ALA A 629 -22.11 68.81 -0.95
CA ALA A 629 -22.81 69.49 0.15
C ALA A 629 -21.85 70.16 1.16
N SER A 630 -20.55 69.83 1.13
CA SER A 630 -19.55 70.31 2.11
C SER A 630 -18.69 71.49 1.63
N GLY A 631 -18.86 71.96 0.40
CA GLY A 631 -18.39 73.27 -0.04
C GLY A 631 -16.87 73.47 -0.11
N LYS A 632 -16.11 72.50 -0.62
CA LYS A 632 -14.67 72.65 -0.89
C LYS A 632 -14.35 72.59 -2.39
N GLN A 633 -13.75 73.65 -2.91
CA GLN A 633 -13.19 73.68 -4.26
C GLN A 633 -11.88 72.87 -4.34
N PRO A 634 -11.55 72.27 -5.49
CA PRO A 634 -10.26 71.60 -5.70
C PRO A 634 -9.16 72.63 -5.97
N VAL A 635 -7.97 72.41 -5.39
CA VAL A 635 -6.75 73.14 -5.71
C VAL A 635 -5.87 72.23 -6.57
N ASP A 636 -5.38 72.74 -7.69
CA ASP A 636 -4.61 72.00 -8.68
C ASP A 636 -3.13 71.91 -8.26
N GLU A 637 -2.60 70.71 -8.11
CA GLU A 637 -1.27 70.46 -7.54
C GLU A 637 -0.27 69.97 -8.60
N ASN A 638 0.25 70.91 -9.40
CA ASN A 638 1.39 70.69 -10.27
C ASN A 638 2.16 72.00 -10.51
N LEU A 639 3.14 72.33 -9.65
CA LEU A 639 4.26 73.19 -10.02
C LEU A 639 5.40 73.17 -8.98
N LEU A 640 6.63 73.04 -9.52
CA LEU A 640 7.97 73.28 -8.96
C LEU A 640 8.80 72.05 -8.52
N LYS A 641 9.97 71.95 -9.18
CA LYS A 641 11.08 71.01 -8.92
C LYS A 641 12.35 71.83 -8.59
N ALA A 642 13.32 71.14 -7.97
CA ALA A 642 14.69 71.59 -7.68
C ALA A 642 14.82 72.61 -6.51
N ASP A 643 15.91 72.66 -5.74
CA ASP A 643 17.26 72.15 -6.01
C ASP A 643 18.11 71.87 -4.73
N LYS A 644 19.21 71.10 -4.89
CA LYS A 644 20.44 70.99 -4.04
C LYS A 644 20.46 70.40 -2.59
N ASN A 645 21.20 69.29 -2.46
CA ASN A 645 22.33 69.00 -1.51
C ASN A 645 22.30 69.60 -0.07
N LYS A 646 22.54 68.83 1.02
CA LYS A 646 23.80 68.10 1.34
C LYS A 646 23.66 67.25 2.65
N LYS A 647 24.61 66.33 2.89
CA LYS A 647 24.70 65.41 4.06
C LYS A 647 24.79 66.09 5.44
N LYS A 648 24.18 65.52 6.51
CA LYS A 648 24.86 64.74 7.59
C LYS A 648 23.97 64.34 8.79
N ASN A 649 24.30 63.17 9.35
CA ASN A 649 24.19 62.71 10.75
C ASN A 649 22.82 62.45 11.43
N GLU A 650 22.66 61.20 11.86
CA GLU A 650 21.92 60.72 13.05
C GLU A 650 22.36 61.37 14.38
N PRO A 651 21.69 61.10 15.53
CA PRO A 651 20.36 60.49 15.75
C PRO A 651 19.47 61.33 16.70
N PRO A 652 18.28 60.84 17.09
CA PRO A 652 17.86 61.03 18.48
C PRO A 652 17.28 59.77 19.16
N LYS A 653 17.44 59.73 20.49
CA LYS A 653 16.85 58.73 21.41
C LYS A 653 16.03 59.44 22.49
N LYS A 654 14.90 58.81 22.87
CA LYS A 654 14.13 58.94 24.14
C LYS A 654 13.16 60.14 24.37
N SER A 655 11.87 59.81 24.49
CA SER A 655 11.01 60.08 25.67
C SER A 655 9.78 59.14 25.57
N LYS A 656 9.62 58.14 26.46
CA LYS A 656 8.76 58.12 27.68
C LYS A 656 7.30 58.55 27.39
N ILE A 657 6.29 57.65 27.30
CA ILE A 657 5.69 56.76 28.34
C ILE A 657 5.11 57.62 29.50
N ILE A 658 3.80 57.62 29.82
CA ILE A 658 3.06 56.60 30.63
C ILE A 658 1.52 56.55 30.35
N ASN A 659 1.02 55.32 30.13
CA ASN A 659 -0.26 54.65 30.47
C ASN A 659 -1.65 55.36 30.51
N LYS A 660 -2.64 54.67 29.90
CA LYS A 660 -3.63 53.87 30.67
C LYS A 660 -4.13 52.64 29.89
N LYS A 661 -4.46 51.56 30.62
CA LYS A 661 -5.01 50.25 30.16
C LYS A 661 -6.55 50.25 30.35
N PRO A 662 -7.34 49.34 29.73
CA PRO A 662 -7.47 47.98 30.27
C PRO A 662 -7.65 46.83 29.23
N THR A 663 -7.55 45.58 29.74
CA THR A 663 -8.11 44.27 29.24
C THR A 663 -8.02 43.92 27.73
N ALA A 664 -7.28 42.90 27.29
CA ALA A 664 -7.28 41.44 27.62
C ALA A 664 -8.31 40.63 26.80
N ASP A 665 -7.86 39.47 26.31
CA ASP A 665 -8.56 38.39 25.59
C ASP A 665 -8.95 38.66 24.11
N ASP A 666 -7.97 38.45 23.20
CA ASP A 666 -8.04 37.44 22.11
C ASP A 666 -6.73 37.46 21.29
N ASP A 667 -6.05 36.32 21.19
CA ASP A 667 -4.79 36.13 20.44
C ASP A 667 -4.99 35.10 19.33
N ASP A 668 -5.59 35.52 18.20
CA ASP A 668 -5.60 34.74 16.95
C ASP A 668 -4.37 35.12 16.10
N THR A 669 -3.19 34.68 16.57
CA THR A 669 -1.93 34.85 15.85
C THR A 669 -1.84 33.85 14.69
N SER A 670 -2.37 34.27 13.53
CA SER A 670 -2.34 33.55 12.27
C SER A 670 -0.90 33.25 11.79
N VAL A 671 -0.42 32.02 12.00
CA VAL A 671 0.98 31.65 11.76
C VAL A 671 1.12 30.37 10.91
N TYR A 672 1.64 30.57 9.69
CA TYR A 672 2.15 29.58 8.71
C TYR A 672 1.17 28.67 7.94
N ASN A 673 0.41 29.27 7.03
CA ASN A 673 -0.27 28.57 5.92
C ASN A 673 0.71 28.30 4.74
N MET A 674 1.66 27.38 4.95
CA MET A 674 2.74 27.04 4.01
C MET A 674 2.37 25.95 2.98
N ASP A 675 1.34 25.15 3.23
CA ASP A 675 1.10 23.90 2.50
C ASP A 675 0.59 24.08 1.06
N ASN A 676 0.13 25.28 0.70
CA ASN A 676 -0.47 25.58 -0.61
C ASN A 676 0.54 25.97 -1.72
N ILE A 677 1.82 25.59 -1.62
CA ILE A 677 2.88 25.94 -2.60
C ILE A 677 3.57 24.68 -3.14
N CYS A 678 3.71 24.59 -4.47
CA CYS A 678 4.55 23.57 -5.11
C CYS A 678 6.04 23.88 -4.93
N ILE A 679 6.79 22.98 -4.29
CA ILE A 679 8.23 23.17 -4.00
C ILE A 679 9.12 23.28 -5.25
N PHE A 680 8.72 22.68 -6.37
CA PHE A 680 9.52 22.65 -7.60
C PHE A 680 9.31 23.88 -8.48
N CYS A 681 8.06 24.22 -8.80
CA CYS A 681 7.73 25.35 -9.68
C CYS A 681 7.39 26.65 -8.96
N GLY A 682 7.17 26.63 -7.63
CA GLY A 682 6.80 27.81 -6.84
C GLY A 682 5.36 28.32 -7.06
N GLU A 683 4.52 27.61 -7.83
CA GLU A 683 3.10 27.96 -7.98
C GLU A 683 2.40 27.85 -6.61
N ARG A 684 1.67 28.88 -6.21
CA ARG A 684 0.78 28.88 -5.03
C ARG A 684 -0.67 28.74 -5.49
N ASN A 685 -1.41 27.80 -4.93
CA ASN A 685 -2.81 27.59 -5.26
C ASN A 685 -3.57 27.03 -4.05
N GLU A 686 -4.74 27.58 -3.72
CA GLU A 686 -5.57 27.11 -2.60
C GLU A 686 -6.09 25.67 -2.79
N SER A 687 -6.06 25.14 -4.02
CA SER A 687 -6.35 23.73 -4.28
C SER A 687 -5.16 22.79 -4.04
N PHE A 688 -3.98 23.29 -3.66
CA PHE A 688 -2.79 22.49 -3.35
C PHE A 688 -2.84 21.95 -1.90
N THR A 689 -3.90 21.21 -1.60
CA THR A 689 -3.92 20.24 -0.50
C THR A 689 -2.93 19.09 -0.79
N GLU A 690 -2.68 18.19 0.16
CA GLU A 690 -1.82 17.00 0.00
C GLU A 690 -2.14 16.23 -1.31
N GLU A 691 -3.40 15.85 -1.52
CA GLU A 691 -3.89 15.20 -2.76
C GLU A 691 -3.73 16.09 -4.02
N GLY A 692 -3.85 17.41 -3.85
CA GLY A 692 -3.72 18.41 -4.92
C GLY A 692 -2.28 18.63 -5.38
N LEU A 693 -1.33 18.59 -4.45
CA LEU A 693 0.12 18.63 -4.72
C LEU A 693 0.56 17.36 -5.43
N ASP A 694 0.12 16.18 -5.00
CA ASP A 694 0.41 14.92 -5.70
C ASP A 694 -0.11 14.92 -7.14
N LEU A 695 -1.34 15.39 -7.36
CA LEU A 695 -1.88 15.56 -8.71
C LEU A 695 -1.12 16.62 -9.52
N HIS A 696 -0.61 17.67 -8.88
CA HIS A 696 0.25 18.66 -9.51
C HIS A 696 1.59 18.02 -9.92
N TYR A 697 2.31 17.35 -9.02
CA TYR A 697 3.56 16.65 -9.32
C TYR A 697 3.39 15.61 -10.44
N TRP A 698 2.33 14.80 -10.35
CA TRP A 698 2.06 13.72 -11.29
C TRP A 698 1.69 14.19 -12.70
N LYS A 699 0.90 15.27 -12.87
CA LYS A 699 0.38 15.69 -14.19
C LYS A 699 0.80 17.09 -14.66
N HIS A 700 0.95 18.05 -13.76
CA HIS A 700 0.91 19.48 -14.12
C HIS A 700 2.23 20.23 -13.92
N CYS A 701 3.08 19.83 -12.98
CA CYS A 701 4.33 20.52 -12.64
C CYS A 701 5.26 20.60 -13.86
N PRO A 702 5.60 21.81 -14.37
CA PRO A 702 6.46 21.96 -15.54
C PRO A 702 7.91 21.53 -15.32
N MET A 703 8.37 21.41 -14.07
CA MET A 703 9.74 21.02 -13.72
C MET A 703 9.94 19.50 -13.58
N LEU A 704 8.85 18.72 -13.57
CA LEU A 704 8.87 17.27 -13.36
C LEU A 704 8.46 16.52 -14.63
N LYS A 705 9.08 15.36 -14.86
CA LYS A 705 8.73 14.41 -15.93
C LYS A 705 8.53 13.01 -15.34
N ARG A 706 7.58 12.27 -15.92
CA ARG A 706 7.46 10.82 -15.69
C ARG A 706 8.50 10.08 -16.54
N CYS A 707 9.33 9.27 -15.90
CA CYS A 707 10.26 8.35 -16.56
C CYS A 707 9.48 7.32 -17.39
N THR A 708 9.93 7.02 -18.61
CA THR A 708 9.27 6.05 -19.50
C THR A 708 9.46 4.61 -19.05
N ASN A 709 10.53 4.32 -18.31
CA ASN A 709 10.93 2.98 -17.93
C ASN A 709 10.34 2.60 -16.56
N CYS A 710 10.87 3.16 -15.45
CA CYS A 710 10.41 2.89 -14.08
C CYS A 710 9.13 3.62 -13.67
N LYS A 711 8.54 4.44 -14.55
CA LYS A 711 7.28 5.19 -14.32
C LYS A 711 7.28 6.20 -13.16
N GLN A 712 8.40 6.39 -12.45
CA GLN A 712 8.57 7.39 -11.40
C GLN A 712 8.49 8.83 -11.95
N VAL A 713 8.12 9.78 -11.09
CA VAL A 713 8.15 11.22 -11.40
C VAL A 713 9.45 11.79 -10.84
N VAL A 714 10.23 12.42 -11.72
CA VAL A 714 11.59 12.91 -11.44
C VAL A 714 11.78 14.30 -12.03
N GLU A 715 12.71 15.06 -11.47
CA GLU A 715 13.05 16.38 -12.00
C GLU A 715 13.70 16.28 -13.38
N ILE A 716 13.30 17.18 -14.28
CA ILE A 716 13.86 17.20 -15.64
C ILE A 716 15.36 17.53 -15.61
N ALA A 717 15.82 18.25 -14.59
CA ALA A 717 17.23 18.59 -14.39
C ALA A 717 18.10 17.38 -14.01
N THR A 718 17.57 16.41 -13.26
CA THR A 718 18.29 15.21 -12.82
C THR A 718 17.96 13.96 -13.65
N TYR A 719 17.02 14.04 -14.60
CA TYR A 719 16.53 12.90 -15.39
C TYR A 719 17.63 12.09 -16.08
N THR A 720 18.68 12.74 -16.57
CA THR A 720 19.86 12.09 -17.16
C THR A 720 20.63 11.24 -16.14
N ASP A 721 20.78 11.73 -14.91
CA ASP A 721 21.49 11.00 -13.85
C ASP A 721 20.65 9.83 -13.34
N HIS A 722 19.34 10.07 -13.15
CA HIS A 722 18.35 9.04 -12.85
C HIS A 722 18.42 7.86 -13.83
N LEU A 723 18.47 8.11 -15.15
CA LEU A 723 18.58 7.06 -16.16
C LEU A 723 19.89 6.26 -16.12
N LEU A 724 20.98 6.81 -15.57
CA LEU A 724 22.29 6.17 -15.50
C LEU A 724 22.54 5.43 -14.18
N ASN A 725 22.02 5.95 -13.06
CA ASN A 725 22.36 5.49 -11.72
C ASN A 725 21.21 4.76 -11.00
N GLU A 726 19.99 5.30 -11.10
CA GLU A 726 18.85 4.94 -10.25
C GLU A 726 17.79 4.08 -10.96
N CYS A 727 17.61 4.27 -12.26
CA CYS A 727 16.53 3.67 -13.02
C CYS A 727 16.67 2.14 -13.14
N GLU A 728 15.55 1.42 -13.09
CA GLU A 728 15.46 -0.02 -13.33
C GLU A 728 16.12 -0.43 -14.67
N ALA A 729 16.04 0.43 -15.68
CA ALA A 729 16.59 0.21 -17.01
C ALA A 729 18.03 0.74 -17.19
N LYS A 730 18.75 1.14 -16.13
CA LYS A 730 20.08 1.78 -16.22
C LYS A 730 21.12 1.02 -17.05
N ASN A 731 21.05 -0.31 -17.04
CA ASN A 731 21.94 -1.17 -17.82
C ASN A 731 21.83 -0.97 -19.33
N ASN A 732 20.73 -0.35 -19.81
CA ASN A 732 20.45 -0.11 -21.22
C ASN A 732 20.91 1.28 -21.71
N TYR A 733 21.45 2.13 -20.84
CA TYR A 733 21.88 3.50 -21.17
C TYR A 733 23.40 3.68 -20.97
N SER A 734 23.97 4.61 -21.75
CA SER A 734 25.36 5.06 -21.65
C SER A 734 25.42 6.58 -21.75
N LYS A 735 26.30 7.22 -20.97
CA LYS A 735 26.48 8.68 -21.01
C LYS A 735 27.27 9.09 -22.24
N CYS A 736 26.75 10.00 -23.05
CA CYS A 736 27.47 10.54 -24.21
C CYS A 736 28.49 11.61 -23.77
N ASN A 737 29.76 11.43 -24.15
CA ASN A 737 30.84 12.37 -23.80
C ASN A 737 30.76 13.74 -24.52
N ARG A 738 29.85 13.92 -25.49
CA ARG A 738 29.68 15.19 -26.22
C ARG A 738 28.50 16.03 -25.75
N CYS A 739 27.31 15.44 -25.59
CA CYS A 739 26.11 16.16 -25.13
C CYS A 739 25.81 15.94 -23.63
N THR A 740 26.51 15.03 -22.96
CA THR A 740 26.34 14.62 -21.55
C THR A 740 25.02 13.94 -21.18
N GLU A 741 24.11 13.72 -22.14
CA GLU A 741 22.85 12.95 -21.99
C GLU A 741 23.06 11.43 -21.90
N ALA A 742 22.03 10.73 -21.41
CA ALA A 742 21.92 9.28 -21.35
C ALA A 742 21.30 8.73 -22.64
N ILE A 743 22.10 8.05 -23.45
CA ILE A 743 21.73 7.51 -24.76
C ILE A 743 21.53 5.98 -24.66
N PRO A 744 20.50 5.38 -25.29
CA PRO A 744 20.33 3.93 -25.33
C PRO A 744 21.56 3.25 -25.95
N LYS A 745 22.02 2.15 -25.35
CA LYS A 745 23.19 1.38 -25.84
C LYS A 745 23.01 0.85 -27.26
N SER A 746 21.77 0.54 -27.67
CA SER A 746 21.40 0.15 -29.02
C SER A 746 21.68 1.21 -30.10
N GLU A 747 21.70 2.49 -29.71
CA GLU A 747 21.82 3.65 -30.60
C GLU A 747 23.12 4.44 -30.35
N TYR A 748 23.90 4.06 -29.33
CA TYR A 748 25.07 4.80 -28.86
C TYR A 748 26.15 4.95 -29.95
N ASP A 749 26.48 3.87 -30.67
CA ASP A 749 27.53 3.89 -31.69
C ASP A 749 27.13 4.71 -32.92
N GLN A 750 25.84 4.67 -33.30
CA GLN A 750 25.28 5.51 -34.35
C GLN A 750 25.28 6.99 -33.93
N HIS A 751 24.82 7.29 -32.71
CA HIS A 751 24.80 8.65 -32.15
C HIS A 751 26.20 9.29 -32.06
N VAL A 752 27.22 8.52 -31.68
CA VAL A 752 28.60 9.00 -31.59
C VAL A 752 29.23 9.19 -32.98
N SER A 753 28.98 8.30 -33.93
CA SER A 753 29.55 8.35 -35.28
C SER A 753 28.93 9.44 -36.16
N GLU A 754 27.60 9.59 -36.15
CA GLU A 754 26.88 10.61 -36.93
C GLU A 754 27.08 12.04 -36.39
N LYS A 755 27.56 12.18 -35.14
CA LYS A 755 27.77 13.47 -34.46
C LYS A 755 26.50 14.33 -34.36
N SER A 756 25.32 13.72 -34.46
CA SER A 756 24.00 14.35 -34.52
C SER A 756 23.57 15.08 -33.23
N CYS A 757 24.35 14.95 -32.16
CA CYS A 757 24.10 15.60 -30.87
C CYS A 757 24.73 16.99 -30.72
N ASN A 758 24.03 17.85 -29.98
CA ASN A 758 24.47 19.19 -29.64
C ASN A 758 25.52 19.14 -28.53
N ALA A 759 26.71 19.69 -28.76
CA ALA A 759 27.80 19.62 -27.79
C ALA A 759 27.49 20.49 -26.55
N ALA A 760 27.70 19.93 -25.37
CA ALA A 760 27.60 20.66 -24.12
C ALA A 760 28.74 21.69 -24.04
N LYS A 761 28.39 22.97 -23.82
CA LYS A 761 29.41 24.00 -23.55
C LYS A 761 29.97 23.81 -22.13
N SER A 762 31.23 24.20 -21.93
CA SER A 762 31.80 24.30 -20.59
C SER A 762 30.89 25.17 -19.71
N SER A 763 30.45 24.62 -18.58
CA SER A 763 29.39 25.16 -17.69
C SER A 763 28.02 25.43 -18.36
N SER A 764 27.50 24.47 -19.12
CA SER A 764 26.07 24.41 -19.48
C SER A 764 25.46 23.03 -19.24
N ASN A 765 24.24 23.00 -18.72
CA ASN A 765 23.43 21.79 -18.59
C ASN A 765 22.77 21.44 -19.94
N HIS A 766 22.36 20.18 -20.15
CA HIS A 766 21.66 19.77 -21.37
C HIS A 766 20.23 19.29 -21.06
N CYS A 767 19.24 19.79 -21.81
CA CYS A 767 17.83 19.51 -21.56
C CYS A 767 17.35 18.25 -22.30
N PRO A 768 17.05 17.13 -21.60
CA PRO A 768 16.70 15.84 -22.20
C PRO A 768 15.31 15.78 -22.85
N LEU A 769 14.64 16.94 -23.00
CA LEU A 769 13.38 17.08 -23.72
C LEU A 769 13.56 17.72 -25.11
N CYS A 770 14.54 18.61 -25.26
CA CYS A 770 14.74 19.37 -26.50
C CYS A 770 16.20 19.39 -26.99
N HIS A 771 17.12 18.72 -26.29
CA HIS A 771 18.54 18.58 -26.66
C HIS A 771 19.22 19.94 -26.90
N GLN A 772 18.90 20.90 -26.03
CA GLN A 772 19.45 22.25 -26.03
C GLN A 772 20.23 22.53 -24.74
N ASN A 773 21.26 23.35 -24.88
CA ASN A 773 22.07 23.82 -23.75
C ASN A 773 21.28 24.84 -22.92
N VAL A 774 21.25 24.60 -21.61
CA VAL A 774 20.63 25.42 -20.56
C VAL A 774 21.76 26.03 -19.72
N SER A 775 21.61 27.29 -19.31
CA SER A 775 22.58 27.91 -18.39
C SER A 775 22.65 27.15 -17.06
N SER A 776 23.84 27.02 -16.49
CA SER A 776 24.01 26.36 -15.18
C SER A 776 23.24 27.06 -14.05
N GLY A 777 22.91 26.28 -13.01
CA GLY A 777 22.12 26.72 -11.86
C GLY A 777 20.62 26.44 -11.99
N GLU A 778 19.90 26.44 -10.86
CA GLU A 778 18.45 26.20 -10.82
C GLU A 778 17.66 27.26 -11.61
N ASP A 779 18.07 28.53 -11.54
CA ASP A 779 17.40 29.62 -12.24
C ASP A 779 17.48 29.45 -13.76
N GLY A 780 18.54 28.83 -14.28
CA GLY A 780 18.64 28.45 -15.68
C GLY A 780 17.59 27.42 -16.08
N TRP A 781 17.39 26.39 -15.26
CA TRP A 781 16.35 25.38 -15.46
C TRP A 781 14.94 25.94 -15.29
N LYS A 782 14.69 26.78 -14.28
CA LYS A 782 13.40 27.46 -14.06
C LYS A 782 13.05 28.34 -15.27
N ASN A 783 13.97 29.19 -15.72
CA ASN A 783 13.77 30.03 -16.91
C ASN A 783 13.56 29.19 -18.18
N HIS A 784 14.31 28.11 -18.38
CA HIS A 784 14.14 27.23 -19.54
C HIS A 784 12.83 26.42 -19.50
N LEU A 785 12.39 25.91 -18.35
CA LEU A 785 11.23 25.03 -18.25
C LEU A 785 9.91 25.78 -18.01
N MET A 786 9.94 27.02 -17.54
CA MET A 786 8.74 27.83 -17.24
C MET A 786 8.65 29.15 -18.01
N GLY A 787 9.75 29.65 -18.59
CA GLY A 787 9.76 30.91 -19.35
C GLY A 787 8.91 30.87 -20.61
N LYS A 788 8.43 32.05 -21.04
CA LYS A 788 7.58 32.22 -22.25
C LYS A 788 8.25 31.65 -23.49
N ASP A 789 9.54 31.95 -23.69
CA ASP A 789 10.37 31.43 -24.78
C ASP A 789 11.10 30.11 -24.46
N GLY A 790 10.67 29.43 -23.38
CA GLY A 790 11.30 28.21 -22.87
C GLY A 790 11.07 26.94 -23.71
N CYS A 791 11.54 25.82 -23.16
CA CYS A 791 11.58 24.46 -23.73
C CYS A 791 10.32 24.07 -24.52
N LYS A 792 10.37 24.21 -25.85
CA LYS A 792 9.21 23.96 -26.73
C LYS A 792 8.68 22.52 -26.62
N GLN A 793 9.55 21.55 -26.31
CA GLN A 793 9.22 20.13 -26.14
C GLN A 793 8.79 19.75 -24.71
N ASN A 794 8.60 20.71 -23.80
CA ASN A 794 7.99 20.44 -22.50
C ASN A 794 6.45 20.58 -22.61
N PRO A 795 5.68 19.47 -22.65
CA PRO A 795 4.22 19.52 -22.79
C PRO A 795 3.54 20.13 -21.56
N ARG A 796 4.11 19.96 -20.36
CA ARG A 796 3.54 20.51 -19.12
C ARG A 796 3.66 22.03 -19.06
N ARG A 797 4.76 22.58 -19.59
CA ARG A 797 4.92 24.03 -19.80
C ARG A 797 3.87 24.60 -20.76
N LEU A 798 3.59 23.92 -21.88
CA LEU A 798 2.55 24.36 -22.83
C LEU A 798 1.16 24.37 -22.18
N LEU A 799 0.84 23.36 -21.37
CA LEU A 799 -0.40 23.30 -20.60
C LEU A 799 -0.50 24.39 -19.51
N SER A 800 0.62 24.76 -18.88
CA SER A 800 0.69 25.86 -17.90
C SER A 800 0.51 27.23 -18.57
N LEU A 801 1.18 27.49 -19.70
CA LEU A 801 1.03 28.75 -20.44
C LEU A 801 -0.40 28.95 -20.96
N ASN A 802 -1.08 27.88 -21.39
CA ASN A 802 -2.47 27.94 -21.86
C ASN A 802 -3.50 28.15 -20.73
N LYS A 803 -3.12 28.07 -19.44
CA LYS A 803 -4.02 28.32 -18.31
C LYS A 803 -4.20 29.80 -17.95
N ASN A 804 -3.36 30.71 -18.45
CA ASN A 804 -3.40 32.14 -18.11
C ASN A 804 -3.83 33.06 -19.28
N PRO A 805 -5.14 33.25 -19.51
CA PRO A 805 -5.62 34.33 -20.38
C PRO A 805 -6.66 35.28 -19.72
N SER A 806 -6.29 36.08 -18.70
CA SER A 806 -7.07 37.30 -18.35
C SER A 806 -6.43 38.25 -17.30
N THR A 807 -5.54 39.15 -17.73
CA THR A 807 -5.33 40.55 -17.23
C THR A 807 -4.41 41.24 -18.26
N GLY A 808 -4.92 41.93 -19.28
CA GLY A 808 -5.27 43.36 -19.21
C GLY A 808 -4.01 44.25 -19.29
N GLY A 809 -3.72 45.03 -20.34
CA GLY A 809 -4.51 45.35 -21.52
C GLY A 809 -3.73 46.02 -22.66
N THR A 810 -4.44 46.76 -23.51
CA THR A 810 -4.05 47.14 -24.89
C THR A 810 -3.04 48.28 -25.03
N SER A 811 -2.24 48.24 -26.10
CA SER A 811 -2.08 49.42 -26.98
C SER A 811 -2.10 49.02 -28.45
N LYS A 812 -2.67 49.88 -29.30
CA LYS A 812 -2.89 49.66 -30.74
C LYS A 812 -1.69 50.18 -31.53
N ASN A 813 -1.34 49.50 -32.64
CA ASN A 813 -1.25 50.22 -33.90
C ASN A 813 -1.47 49.31 -35.13
N LYS A 814 -2.25 49.83 -36.08
CA LYS A 814 -2.56 49.25 -37.40
C LYS A 814 -1.42 49.64 -38.38
N PRO A 815 -1.23 48.99 -39.55
CA PRO A 815 -2.19 49.18 -40.64
C PRO A 815 -2.44 48.01 -41.63
N LYS A 816 -3.67 48.09 -42.19
CA LYS A 816 -4.10 47.75 -43.56
C LYS A 816 -3.83 46.35 -44.16
N ALA A 817 -4.96 45.70 -44.49
CA ALA A 817 -5.04 44.63 -45.48
C ALA A 817 -5.24 45.18 -46.90
N THR A 818 -4.57 44.55 -47.87
CA THR A 818 -4.92 44.44 -49.30
C THR A 818 -4.18 43.19 -49.80
N GLY A 819 -4.73 42.23 -50.54
CA GLY A 819 -6.09 42.05 -51.05
C GLY A 819 -6.04 41.24 -52.36
N LYS A 820 -7.05 40.39 -52.61
CA LYS A 820 -7.22 39.53 -53.81
C LYS A 820 -6.21 38.35 -53.94
N ASN A 821 -6.43 37.34 -54.78
CA ASN A 821 -7.62 36.55 -55.17
C ASN A 821 -7.12 35.40 -56.08
N LYS A 822 -7.94 34.36 -56.30
CA LYS A 822 -7.84 33.30 -57.34
C LYS A 822 -6.75 32.21 -57.23
N LYS A 823 -7.27 31.00 -57.03
CA LYS A 823 -7.13 29.79 -57.86
C LYS A 823 -5.73 29.21 -58.17
N THR A 824 -5.61 27.94 -57.79
CA THR A 824 -4.83 26.84 -58.40
C THR A 824 -4.65 26.93 -59.92
N PRO A 825 -3.54 26.37 -60.44
CA PRO A 825 -3.67 25.02 -61.00
C PRO A 825 -2.47 24.06 -60.75
N ARG A 826 -2.76 22.76 -60.91
CA ARG A 826 -1.90 21.57 -60.80
C ARG A 826 -1.47 21.17 -59.39
#